data_AF-A0A958Y363-F1
#
_entry.id   AF-A0A958Y363-F1
#
_cell.length_a   1.000
_cell.length_b   1.000
_cell.length_c   1.000
_cell.angle_alpha   90.00
_cell.angle_beta   90.00
_cell.angle_gamma   90.00
#
_symmetry.space_group_name_H-M   'P 1'
#
loop_
_entity.id
_entity.type
_entity.pdbx_description
1 polymer ?
#
loop_
_entity_poly.entity_id
_entity_poly.type
_entity_poly.pdbx_seq_one_letter_code
_entity_poly.pdbx_strand_id
1 'polypeptide(L)'
;MAEEYLHPEFKKFKFRELKVYASTEWLADNKKKYRQVFDRYETTYVYAELSFYNKLFDIEDWEVEVEIKCYSMKKSQKLLCSLPFRRKVSKYDHIMYIREGWGNKNEGAFWKKGTYYWEAWIEGEKVATKYFYVEDAGQEMLPGENPYLDVQSLKLYEGPYDDVIEDERIYFKTFSSEETRYIYVEISLRNLHSDKSWHCELFTKFYNDARELKGQVVRLQRIDKRDEFIRITAGWGSNVKGSWRKDRYTAEIVFMDKLLAVVPFEVAEEFEEGISGVLLPNRQAPVVLSPDESFNQTFDEVMVKLDALIGLEAIKSQVLDHAKYIQFLQLRKEKGFREKEEINVHSVFIGNPGTGKTTVAKMMGLLYKKMGLLSKGHVHEVDRVDLVGEYIGQTAPKVKEAIEKARGGVLFIDEAYALARSNDDSKDFGREVIEILVKEMSNGPGDLAVIVAGYPKEMKHFLDSNPGLKSRFKLYFEFSDYLPQELSQIADFACREKGVVLTEKAKKKIDEIIIGAYRKRDRSFGNARFVYDLIEKSKVNLGLRIMSDEDPKSLDKDKLSLIRLGDVEKIDVEAKPELPNIPVDEPLLKESLDQLYRLIGMENIKAQISELVRLVRFYRETNRDVLNSFFLHTVFIGNPGTGKTTVARILTQIYKSLGVLERGHMVETDRQGLVAGHVGQTAIKTAERIDEAMGGVLFIDEA
;
A
#
# COMPACT_ATOMS: atom_id res chain seq x y z
N MET A 1 30.65 -35.42 29.09
CA MET A 1 29.83 -35.78 27.91
C MET A 1 29.06 -37.10 28.09
N ALA A 2 29.58 -38.12 28.78
CA ALA A 2 28.84 -39.40 28.95
C ALA A 2 27.66 -39.35 29.94
N GLU A 3 27.65 -38.42 30.90
CA GLU A 3 26.63 -38.37 31.97
C GLU A 3 25.26 -37.83 31.52
N GLU A 4 25.19 -37.05 30.44
CA GLU A 4 23.94 -36.46 29.94
C GLU A 4 22.99 -37.49 29.31
N TYR A 5 23.54 -38.58 28.77
CA TYR A 5 22.79 -39.66 28.11
C TYR A 5 22.16 -40.67 29.09
N LEU A 6 22.59 -40.63 30.36
CA LEU A 6 22.08 -41.49 31.43
C LEU A 6 20.92 -40.84 32.20
N HIS A 7 20.55 -39.60 31.85
CA HIS A 7 19.43 -38.91 32.49
C HIS A 7 18.10 -39.62 32.14
N PRO A 8 17.21 -39.89 33.10
CA PRO A 8 15.95 -40.62 32.86
C PRO A 8 15.04 -39.99 31.80
N GLU A 9 15.17 -38.69 31.57
CA GLU A 9 14.38 -37.91 30.59
C GLU A 9 15.07 -37.76 29.23
N PHE A 10 16.21 -38.40 29.01
CA PHE A 10 16.94 -38.29 27.74
C PHE A 10 16.18 -38.97 26.60
N LYS A 11 15.60 -38.17 25.69
CA LYS A 11 15.06 -38.68 24.43
C LYS A 11 16.20 -39.07 23.48
N LYS A 12 16.16 -40.30 22.97
CA LYS A 12 17.12 -40.88 22.01
C LYS A 12 17.03 -40.27 20.61
N PHE A 13 15.97 -39.50 20.33
CA PHE A 13 15.74 -38.85 19.05
C PHE A 13 15.35 -37.37 19.22
N LYS A 14 15.46 -36.62 18.12
CA LYS A 14 14.87 -35.29 17.96
C LYS A 14 14.09 -35.24 16.65
N PHE A 15 12.78 -35.01 16.71
CA PHE A 15 11.94 -34.87 15.52
C PHE A 15 12.54 -33.84 14.56
N ARG A 16 12.54 -34.16 13.26
CA ARG A 16 13.02 -33.28 12.20
C ARG A 16 11.87 -32.79 11.34
N GLU A 17 11.16 -33.70 10.67
CA GLU A 17 10.11 -33.31 9.74
C GLU A 17 9.16 -34.47 9.41
N LEU A 18 7.92 -34.15 9.04
CA LEU A 18 6.94 -35.08 8.46
C LEU A 18 6.46 -34.51 7.12
N LYS A 19 6.76 -35.19 6.01
CA LYS A 19 6.38 -34.79 4.65
C LYS A 19 5.38 -35.73 4.04
N VAL A 20 4.66 -35.25 3.02
CA VAL A 20 3.69 -36.02 2.25
C VAL A 20 4.04 -35.97 0.76
N TYR A 21 3.86 -37.07 0.05
CA TYR A 21 4.08 -37.20 -1.39
C TYR A 21 3.20 -38.31 -1.97
N ALA A 22 3.01 -38.34 -3.29
CA ALA A 22 2.27 -39.42 -3.97
C ALA A 22 3.23 -40.42 -4.65
N SER A 23 2.74 -41.64 -4.91
CA SER A 23 3.46 -42.63 -5.73
C SER A 23 3.41 -42.29 -7.22
N THR A 24 4.57 -42.24 -7.86
CA THR A 24 4.73 -42.58 -9.27
C THR A 24 6.04 -43.36 -9.38
N GLU A 25 6.00 -44.67 -9.07
CA GLU A 25 7.16 -45.54 -9.28
C GLU A 25 7.62 -45.43 -10.74
N TRP A 26 8.93 -45.28 -10.94
CA TRP A 26 9.67 -44.85 -12.15
C TRP A 26 9.87 -43.33 -12.33
N LEU A 27 10.50 -42.70 -11.33
CA LEU A 27 11.15 -41.40 -11.49
C LEU A 27 12.52 -41.60 -12.14
N ALA A 28 12.66 -41.22 -13.41
CA ALA A 28 13.92 -41.21 -14.16
C ALA A 28 15.08 -40.47 -13.45
N ASP A 29 14.77 -39.61 -12.46
CA ASP A 29 15.73 -38.79 -11.71
C ASP A 29 15.80 -39.06 -10.19
N ASN A 30 15.15 -40.12 -9.68
CA ASN A 30 15.21 -40.53 -8.27
C ASN A 30 14.83 -39.44 -7.22
N LYS A 31 14.14 -38.36 -7.63
CA LYS A 31 13.75 -37.23 -6.76
C LYS A 31 12.26 -37.27 -6.40
N LYS A 32 11.96 -37.33 -5.10
CA LYS A 32 10.58 -37.29 -4.58
C LYS A 32 9.97 -35.90 -4.74
N LYS A 33 8.72 -35.85 -5.20
CA LYS A 33 7.94 -34.61 -5.31
C LYS A 33 6.98 -34.52 -4.12
N TYR A 34 7.38 -33.79 -3.09
CA TYR A 34 6.55 -33.56 -1.91
C TYR A 34 5.49 -32.51 -2.21
N ARG A 35 4.23 -32.81 -1.90
CA ARG A 35 3.08 -31.91 -2.06
C ARG A 35 1.98 -32.27 -1.07
N GLN A 36 1.12 -31.31 -0.79
CA GLN A 36 -0.05 -31.45 0.09
C GLN A 36 -1.35 -31.51 -0.70
N VAL A 37 -1.39 -31.07 -1.95
CA VAL A 37 -2.60 -31.10 -2.78
C VAL A 37 -2.47 -32.13 -3.90
N PHE A 38 -3.47 -33.00 -3.97
CA PHE A 38 -3.53 -34.15 -4.86
C PHE A 38 -4.81 -34.16 -5.68
N ASP A 39 -4.71 -34.50 -6.96
CA ASP A 39 -5.90 -34.74 -7.78
C ASP A 39 -6.43 -36.15 -7.53
N ARG A 40 -7.74 -36.27 -7.32
CA ARG A 40 -8.41 -37.54 -7.10
C ARG A 40 -8.09 -38.57 -8.18
N TYR A 41 -8.19 -38.20 -9.46
CA TYR A 41 -8.09 -39.12 -10.59
C TYR A 41 -6.65 -39.51 -10.92
N GLU A 42 -5.65 -38.81 -10.40
CA GLU A 42 -4.23 -39.19 -10.57
C GLU A 42 -3.63 -39.89 -9.34
N THR A 43 -4.35 -39.90 -8.20
CA THR A 43 -3.79 -40.38 -6.93
C THR A 43 -4.05 -41.86 -6.70
N THR A 44 -2.96 -42.63 -6.60
CA THR A 44 -2.95 -44.04 -6.19
C THR A 44 -2.70 -44.17 -4.68
N TYR A 45 -1.44 -43.93 -4.27
CA TYR A 45 -0.98 -43.95 -2.89
C TYR A 45 -0.48 -42.58 -2.48
N VAL A 46 -0.78 -42.22 -1.23
CA VAL A 46 -0.19 -41.08 -0.55
C VAL A 46 0.72 -41.61 0.55
N TYR A 47 1.95 -41.12 0.59
CA TYR A 47 2.98 -41.53 1.53
C TYR A 47 3.30 -40.43 2.52
N ALA A 48 3.59 -40.83 3.74
CA ALA A 48 4.24 -40.03 4.75
C ALA A 48 5.73 -40.39 4.80
N GLU A 49 6.60 -39.38 4.83
CA GLU A 49 8.00 -39.53 5.20
C GLU A 49 8.26 -38.82 6.53
N LEU A 50 8.50 -39.61 7.57
CA LEU A 50 8.97 -39.14 8.86
C LEU A 50 10.50 -39.12 8.87
N SER A 51 11.07 -38.05 9.41
CA SER A 51 12.49 -38.00 9.72
C SER A 51 12.77 -37.46 11.12
N PHE A 52 13.83 -37.97 11.74
CA PHE A 52 14.32 -37.51 13.04
C PHE A 52 15.84 -37.68 13.13
N TYR A 53 16.47 -36.84 13.94
CA TYR A 53 17.89 -36.94 14.27
C TYR A 53 18.11 -38.03 15.31
N ASN A 54 19.11 -38.88 15.07
CA ASN A 54 19.59 -39.87 16.02
C ASN A 54 20.52 -39.19 17.03
N LYS A 55 20.08 -39.07 18.29
CA LYS A 55 20.91 -38.46 19.33
C LYS A 55 21.95 -39.42 19.93
N LEU A 56 21.91 -40.70 19.54
CA LEU A 56 22.90 -41.72 19.88
C LEU A 56 23.86 -42.00 18.70
N PHE A 57 23.96 -41.05 17.76
CA PHE A 57 24.94 -41.11 16.67
C PHE A 57 26.37 -41.24 17.23
N ASP A 58 27.16 -42.12 16.64
CA ASP A 58 28.50 -42.57 17.07
C ASP A 58 28.58 -43.22 18.46
N ILE A 59 27.45 -43.44 19.16
CA ILE A 59 27.41 -44.03 20.50
C ILE A 59 27.01 -45.52 20.42
N GLU A 60 25.74 -45.81 20.14
CA GLU A 60 25.21 -47.18 20.14
C GLU A 60 24.04 -47.39 19.17
N ASP A 61 23.88 -48.63 18.72
CA ASP A 61 22.70 -49.05 17.97
C ASP A 61 21.51 -49.16 18.93
N TRP A 62 20.31 -48.78 18.48
CA TRP A 62 19.09 -48.92 19.27
C TRP A 62 17.89 -49.26 18.37
N GLU A 63 16.78 -49.66 18.98
CA GLU A 63 15.52 -49.89 18.29
C GLU A 63 14.50 -48.82 18.65
N VAL A 64 13.72 -48.41 17.65
CA VAL A 64 12.64 -47.43 17.79
C VAL A 64 11.31 -48.03 17.37
N GLU A 65 10.27 -47.80 18.17
CA GLU A 65 8.88 -48.03 17.80
C GLU A 65 8.29 -46.80 17.15
N VAL A 66 7.77 -46.96 15.93
CA VAL A 66 7.12 -45.88 15.20
C VAL A 66 5.75 -46.33 14.71
N GLU A 67 4.77 -45.45 14.81
CA GLU A 67 3.43 -45.68 14.31
C GLU A 67 2.99 -44.48 13.45
N ILE A 68 2.63 -44.77 12.20
CA ILE A 68 2.14 -43.78 11.24
C ILE A 68 0.63 -44.00 11.03
N LYS A 69 -0.19 -43.00 11.34
CA LYS A 69 -1.66 -43.08 11.25
C LYS A 69 -2.20 -42.13 10.20
N CYS A 70 -3.13 -42.57 9.36
CA CYS A 70 -3.84 -41.70 8.42
C CYS A 70 -5.28 -41.51 8.85
N TYR A 71 -5.77 -40.27 8.76
CA TYR A 71 -7.15 -39.92 9.08
C TYR A 71 -7.81 -39.14 7.95
N SER A 72 -9.13 -39.27 7.85
CA SER A 72 -10.00 -38.41 7.05
C SER A 72 -10.79 -37.47 7.96
N MET A 73 -10.82 -36.19 7.58
CA MET A 73 -11.64 -35.15 8.21
C MET A 73 -12.92 -34.94 7.42
N LYS A 74 -14.05 -35.41 7.97
CA LYS A 74 -15.40 -35.09 7.48
C LYS A 74 -16.17 -34.35 8.59
N LYS A 75 -17.28 -34.92 9.08
CA LYS A 75 -17.99 -34.42 10.28
C LYS A 75 -17.32 -34.85 11.60
N SER A 76 -16.57 -35.94 11.57
CA SER A 76 -15.74 -36.46 12.65
C SER A 76 -14.45 -37.04 12.06
N GLN A 77 -13.42 -37.18 12.90
CA GLN A 77 -12.16 -37.84 12.54
C GLN A 77 -12.40 -39.33 12.32
N LYS A 78 -12.06 -39.85 11.15
CA LYS A 78 -12.09 -41.28 10.84
C LYS A 78 -10.68 -41.81 10.58
N LEU A 79 -10.22 -42.78 11.38
CA LEU A 79 -8.98 -43.50 11.13
C LEU A 79 -9.11 -44.34 9.84
N LEU A 80 -8.19 -44.14 8.90
CA LEU A 80 -8.12 -44.88 7.64
C LEU A 80 -7.14 -46.04 7.73
N CYS A 81 -5.97 -45.81 8.32
CA CYS A 81 -4.95 -46.84 8.55
C CYS A 81 -4.08 -46.51 9.77
N SER A 82 -3.53 -47.56 10.40
CA SER A 82 -2.52 -47.50 11.45
C SER A 82 -1.39 -48.43 11.05
N LEU A 83 -0.17 -47.91 10.92
CA LEU A 83 0.99 -48.64 10.43
C LEU A 83 2.08 -48.64 11.51
N PRO A 84 2.04 -49.58 12.47
CA PRO A 84 3.06 -49.74 13.49
C PRO A 84 4.23 -50.60 12.96
N PHE A 85 5.47 -50.20 13.25
CA PHE A 85 6.65 -50.99 12.94
C PHE A 85 7.80 -50.65 13.89
N ARG A 86 8.70 -51.62 14.07
CA ARG A 86 9.98 -51.45 14.76
C ARG A 86 11.09 -51.26 13.74
N ARG A 87 11.99 -50.32 14.01
CA ARG A 87 13.17 -50.09 13.19
C ARG A 87 14.43 -50.07 14.03
N LYS A 88 15.46 -50.76 13.55
CA LYS A 88 16.81 -50.62 14.08
C LYS A 88 17.41 -49.31 13.56
N VAL A 89 17.96 -48.51 14.47
CA VAL A 89 18.68 -47.27 14.20
C VAL A 89 20.16 -47.56 14.44
N SER A 90 20.98 -47.44 13.39
CA SER A 90 22.42 -47.61 13.55
C SER A 90 23.04 -46.38 14.19
N LYS A 91 24.07 -46.58 15.03
CA LYS A 91 24.91 -45.47 15.51
C LYS A 91 25.54 -44.66 14.38
N TYR A 92 25.68 -45.20 13.18
CA TYR A 92 26.25 -44.50 12.03
C TYR A 92 25.21 -43.70 11.21
N ASP A 93 23.93 -43.79 11.54
CA ASP A 93 22.88 -43.02 10.88
C ASP A 93 22.58 -41.76 11.69
N HIS A 94 23.05 -40.61 11.22
CA HIS A 94 22.76 -39.33 11.87
C HIS A 94 21.27 -38.93 11.75
N ILE A 95 20.62 -39.30 10.65
CA ILE A 95 19.21 -39.01 10.38
C ILE A 95 18.51 -40.26 9.91
N MET A 96 17.44 -40.63 10.60
CA MET A 96 16.57 -41.72 10.18
C MET A 96 15.43 -41.21 9.31
N TYR A 97 15.11 -41.98 8.27
CA TYR A 97 13.95 -41.76 7.40
C TYR A 97 13.06 -42.99 7.43
N ILE A 98 11.77 -42.74 7.61
CA ILE A 98 10.73 -43.75 7.69
C ILE A 98 9.65 -43.36 6.69
N ARG A 99 9.23 -44.30 5.85
CA ARG A 99 8.36 -44.04 4.71
C ARG A 99 7.27 -45.06 4.68
N GLU A 100 6.04 -44.59 4.85
CA GLU A 100 4.87 -45.45 4.84
C GLU A 100 3.79 -44.82 3.97
N GLY A 101 3.04 -45.64 3.26
CA GLY A 101 2.02 -45.17 2.34
C GLY A 101 0.73 -45.96 2.43
N TRP A 102 -0.35 -45.30 2.07
CA TRP A 102 -1.67 -45.89 2.03
C TRP A 102 -2.40 -45.48 0.75
N GLY A 103 -3.21 -46.39 0.21
CA GLY A 103 -3.91 -46.15 -1.05
C GLY A 103 -4.28 -47.42 -1.78
N ASN A 104 -4.47 -47.28 -3.08
CA ASN A 104 -4.84 -48.36 -3.98
C ASN A 104 -4.05 -48.26 -5.28
N LYS A 105 -3.76 -49.40 -5.90
CA LYS A 105 -3.08 -49.49 -7.19
C LYS A 105 -3.86 -48.80 -8.32
N ASN A 106 -5.18 -48.83 -8.25
CA ASN A 106 -6.05 -48.17 -9.22
C ASN A 106 -6.24 -46.70 -8.84
N GLU A 107 -5.92 -45.81 -9.78
CA GLU A 107 -6.11 -44.36 -9.68
C GLU A 107 -7.57 -43.98 -9.36
N GLY A 108 -7.78 -42.98 -8.50
CA GLY A 108 -9.12 -42.48 -8.14
C GLY A 108 -10.04 -43.43 -7.36
N ALA A 109 -9.59 -44.66 -7.09
CA ALA A 109 -10.41 -45.68 -6.45
C ALA A 109 -10.64 -45.38 -4.97
N PHE A 110 -9.56 -45.10 -4.22
CA PHE A 110 -9.59 -44.98 -2.76
C PHE A 110 -9.79 -43.55 -2.27
N TRP A 111 -8.88 -42.65 -2.65
CA TRP A 111 -8.90 -41.26 -2.22
C TRP A 111 -10.07 -40.53 -2.87
N LYS A 112 -10.88 -39.83 -2.07
CA LYS A 112 -12.03 -39.03 -2.53
C LYS A 112 -11.79 -37.58 -2.12
N LYS A 113 -12.52 -36.64 -2.72
CA LYS A 113 -12.42 -35.23 -2.34
C LYS A 113 -12.56 -35.06 -0.82
N GLY A 114 -11.60 -34.38 -0.20
CA GLY A 114 -11.64 -34.11 1.23
C GLY A 114 -10.28 -33.76 1.84
N THR A 115 -10.33 -33.45 3.13
CA THR A 115 -9.15 -33.17 3.96
C THR A 115 -8.72 -34.43 4.68
N TYR A 116 -7.42 -34.68 4.69
CA TYR A 116 -6.79 -35.83 5.31
C TYR A 116 -5.54 -35.38 6.06
N TYR A 117 -5.03 -36.24 6.94
CA TYR A 117 -3.74 -35.99 7.57
C TYR A 117 -3.06 -37.26 8.03
N TRP A 118 -1.74 -37.17 8.08
CA TRP A 118 -0.87 -38.16 8.71
C TRP A 118 -0.51 -37.71 10.12
N GLU A 119 -0.54 -38.62 11.07
CA GLU A 119 0.11 -38.47 12.37
C GLU A 119 1.30 -39.41 12.46
N ALA A 120 2.41 -38.90 12.98
CA ALA A 120 3.59 -39.68 13.31
C ALA A 120 3.72 -39.80 14.84
N TRP A 121 3.91 -41.03 15.30
CA TRP A 121 4.12 -41.37 16.70
C TRP A 121 5.45 -42.11 16.84
N ILE A 122 6.26 -41.74 17.82
CA ILE A 122 7.54 -42.38 18.13
C ILE A 122 7.50 -42.74 19.62
N GLU A 123 7.76 -44.00 19.98
CA GLU A 123 7.73 -44.51 21.37
C GLU A 123 6.41 -44.16 22.10
N GLY A 124 5.28 -44.26 21.39
CA GLY A 124 3.95 -43.94 21.94
C GLY A 124 3.63 -42.45 22.09
N GLU A 125 4.54 -41.54 21.72
CA GLU A 125 4.33 -40.09 21.75
C GLU A 125 4.05 -39.53 20.35
N LYS A 126 3.01 -38.69 20.21
CA LYS A 126 2.73 -38.01 18.94
C LYS A 126 3.75 -36.91 18.69
N VAL A 127 4.55 -37.04 17.64
CA VAL A 127 5.61 -36.08 17.31
C VAL A 127 5.22 -35.08 16.22
N ALA A 128 4.28 -35.43 15.33
CA ALA A 128 3.86 -34.54 14.25
C ALA A 128 2.50 -34.89 13.66
N THR A 129 1.85 -33.89 13.06
CA THR A 129 0.67 -34.03 12.22
C THR A 129 0.89 -33.26 10.92
N LYS A 130 0.59 -33.87 9.76
CA LYS A 130 0.74 -33.22 8.45
C LYS A 130 -0.52 -33.43 7.61
N TYR A 131 -1.19 -32.33 7.27
CA TYR A 131 -2.41 -32.32 6.47
C TYR A 131 -2.11 -32.43 4.98
N PHE A 132 -3.01 -33.07 4.25
CA PHE A 132 -3.07 -33.08 2.81
C PHE A 132 -4.53 -33.06 2.32
N TYR A 133 -4.71 -32.66 1.07
CA TYR A 133 -6.00 -32.40 0.48
C TYR A 133 -6.08 -33.16 -0.83
N VAL A 134 -7.19 -33.88 -1.00
CA VAL A 134 -7.52 -34.52 -2.27
C VAL A 134 -8.63 -33.67 -2.87
N GLU A 135 -8.37 -33.10 -4.03
CA GLU A 135 -9.32 -32.30 -4.79
C GLU A 135 -9.85 -33.11 -5.98
N ASP A 136 -10.98 -32.69 -6.52
CA ASP A 136 -11.70 -33.42 -7.57
C ASP A 136 -12.25 -32.42 -8.58
N ALA A 137 -11.66 -32.45 -9.78
CA ALA A 137 -12.00 -31.58 -10.90
C ALA A 137 -13.33 -31.94 -11.59
N GLY A 138 -13.96 -33.06 -11.20
CA GLY A 138 -15.18 -33.59 -11.84
C GLY A 138 -14.96 -34.28 -13.18
N GLN A 139 -13.75 -34.23 -13.74
CA GLN A 139 -13.36 -34.90 -14.99
C GLN A 139 -11.93 -35.46 -14.86
N GLU A 140 -11.64 -36.52 -15.63
CA GLU A 140 -10.26 -37.04 -15.74
C GLU A 140 -9.37 -35.99 -16.41
N MET A 141 -8.15 -35.83 -15.91
CA MET A 141 -7.18 -34.93 -16.55
C MET A 141 -6.63 -35.56 -17.83
N LEU A 142 -6.84 -34.89 -18.97
CA LEU A 142 -6.10 -35.21 -20.18
C LEU A 142 -4.62 -34.79 -20.04
N PRO A 143 -3.68 -35.50 -20.69
CA PRO A 143 -2.27 -35.12 -20.70
C PRO A 143 -2.06 -33.68 -21.22
N GLY A 144 -1.46 -32.82 -20.41
CA GLY A 144 -1.18 -31.42 -20.77
C GLY A 144 -2.31 -30.42 -20.48
N GLU A 145 -3.47 -30.88 -19.98
CA GLU A 145 -4.56 -30.00 -19.54
C GLU A 145 -4.57 -29.83 -18.01
N ASN A 146 -4.96 -28.64 -17.56
CA ASN A 146 -5.22 -28.35 -16.15
C ASN A 146 -6.67 -27.88 -15.99
N PRO A 147 -7.56 -28.72 -15.44
CA PRO A 147 -8.98 -28.38 -15.28
C PRO A 147 -9.26 -27.44 -14.09
N TYR A 148 -8.25 -27.10 -13.28
CA TYR A 148 -8.42 -26.24 -12.10
C TYR A 148 -8.11 -24.77 -12.39
N LEU A 149 -7.08 -24.51 -13.21
CA LEU A 149 -6.45 -23.19 -13.30
C LEU A 149 -6.09 -22.86 -14.74
N ASP A 150 -6.31 -21.60 -15.11
CA ASP A 150 -5.76 -21.00 -16.32
C ASP A 150 -4.87 -19.80 -15.98
N VAL A 151 -3.65 -19.76 -16.52
CA VAL A 151 -2.67 -18.70 -16.20
C VAL A 151 -3.07 -17.42 -16.93
N GLN A 152 -3.53 -16.41 -16.18
CA GLN A 152 -3.88 -15.10 -16.75
C GLN A 152 -2.67 -14.19 -16.84
N SER A 153 -1.80 -14.25 -15.84
CA SER A 153 -0.58 -13.47 -15.86
C SER A 153 0.52 -13.91 -14.94
N LEU A 154 1.73 -13.53 -15.33
CA LEU A 154 2.91 -13.59 -14.50
C LEU A 154 3.74 -12.33 -14.72
N LYS A 155 3.94 -11.55 -13.68
CA LYS A 155 4.79 -10.34 -13.72
C LYS A 155 5.88 -10.45 -12.67
N LEU A 156 7.04 -9.88 -12.97
CA LEU A 156 8.20 -9.92 -12.07
C LEU A 156 8.48 -8.52 -11.53
N TYR A 157 8.77 -8.41 -10.23
CA TYR A 157 9.14 -7.15 -9.59
C TYR A 157 10.21 -7.39 -8.52
N GLU A 158 10.94 -6.33 -8.17
CA GLU A 158 11.90 -6.33 -7.05
C GLU A 158 11.20 -5.88 -5.78
N GLY A 159 11.59 -6.45 -4.63
CA GLY A 159 11.07 -5.99 -3.34
C GLY A 159 11.92 -6.36 -2.13
N PRO A 160 11.61 -5.79 -0.96
CA PRO A 160 12.08 -6.28 0.34
C PRO A 160 11.42 -7.62 0.69
N TYR A 161 11.90 -8.29 1.75
CA TYR A 161 11.34 -9.56 2.22
C TYR A 161 9.83 -9.51 2.55
N ASP A 162 9.34 -8.37 3.03
CA ASP A 162 7.93 -8.18 3.40
C ASP A 162 7.02 -7.88 2.20
N ASP A 163 7.51 -8.04 0.97
CA ASP A 163 6.80 -7.74 -0.28
C ASP A 163 6.56 -6.23 -0.48
N VAL A 164 6.08 -5.83 -1.65
CA VAL A 164 5.73 -4.45 -2.04
C VAL A 164 4.21 -4.36 -2.19
N ILE A 165 3.63 -3.24 -1.74
CA ILE A 165 2.21 -2.93 -1.90
C ILE A 165 1.88 -2.87 -3.41
N GLU A 166 0.74 -3.43 -3.83
CA GLU A 166 0.39 -3.61 -5.25
C GLU A 166 0.53 -2.33 -6.09
N ASP A 167 0.08 -1.19 -5.57
CA ASP A 167 0.12 0.11 -6.26
C ASP A 167 1.54 0.71 -6.42
N GLU A 168 2.52 0.20 -5.65
CA GLU A 168 3.92 0.66 -5.66
C GLU A 168 4.83 -0.27 -6.48
N ARG A 169 4.29 -1.36 -7.05
CA ARG A 169 5.08 -2.35 -7.79
C ARG A 169 5.55 -1.79 -9.13
N ILE A 170 6.86 -1.85 -9.34
CA ILE A 170 7.50 -1.62 -10.63
C ILE A 170 7.93 -2.97 -11.19
N TYR A 171 7.50 -3.27 -12.42
CA TYR A 171 7.76 -4.56 -13.05
C TYR A 171 8.97 -4.51 -13.96
N PHE A 172 9.81 -5.54 -13.87
CA PHE A 172 11.07 -5.63 -14.58
C PHE A 172 11.16 -6.92 -15.39
N LYS A 173 11.81 -6.83 -16.56
CA LYS A 173 12.27 -7.99 -17.33
C LYS A 173 13.75 -8.30 -17.08
N THR A 174 14.51 -7.29 -16.65
CA THR A 174 15.92 -7.41 -16.28
C THR A 174 16.15 -6.80 -14.90
N PHE A 175 16.85 -7.52 -14.04
CA PHE A 175 17.10 -7.17 -12.65
C PHE A 175 18.56 -6.77 -12.44
N SER A 176 18.84 -5.75 -11.63
CA SER A 176 20.23 -5.38 -11.31
C SER A 176 20.86 -6.40 -10.38
N SER A 177 22.03 -6.93 -10.73
CA SER A 177 22.80 -7.86 -9.90
C SER A 177 23.23 -7.23 -8.60
N GLU A 178 23.45 -5.91 -8.57
CA GLU A 178 23.93 -5.17 -7.40
C GLU A 178 22.78 -4.76 -6.49
N GLU A 179 21.66 -4.30 -7.05
CA GLU A 179 20.57 -3.69 -6.27
C GLU A 179 19.44 -4.66 -5.89
N THR A 180 19.31 -5.80 -6.58
CA THR A 180 18.19 -6.74 -6.37
C THR A 180 18.32 -7.51 -5.06
N ARG A 181 17.25 -7.47 -4.25
CA ARG A 181 17.09 -8.30 -3.05
C ARG A 181 16.28 -9.56 -3.37
N TYR A 182 14.97 -9.42 -3.49
CA TYR A 182 14.05 -10.49 -3.86
C TYR A 182 13.47 -10.21 -5.23
N ILE A 183 13.38 -11.25 -6.03
CA ILE A 183 12.60 -11.26 -7.27
C ILE A 183 11.29 -11.96 -6.95
N TYR A 184 10.20 -11.20 -7.04
CA TYR A 184 8.85 -11.70 -6.84
C TYR A 184 8.19 -12.02 -8.16
N VAL A 185 7.45 -13.12 -8.18
CA VAL A 185 6.46 -13.41 -9.23
C VAL A 185 5.08 -13.07 -8.70
N GLU A 186 4.41 -12.11 -9.34
CA GLU A 186 2.99 -11.85 -9.19
C GLU A 186 2.21 -12.79 -10.12
N ILE A 187 1.44 -13.69 -9.54
CA ILE A 187 0.74 -14.78 -10.22
C ILE A 187 -0.75 -14.50 -10.17
N SER A 188 -1.39 -14.35 -11.33
CA SER A 188 -2.84 -14.25 -11.47
C SER A 188 -3.35 -15.44 -12.26
N LEU A 189 -4.26 -16.20 -11.67
CA LEU A 189 -4.85 -17.40 -12.26
C LEU A 189 -6.37 -17.25 -12.30
N ARG A 190 -7.00 -17.76 -13.35
CA ARG A 190 -8.45 -17.92 -13.39
C ARG A 190 -8.81 -19.26 -12.78
N ASN A 191 -9.74 -19.25 -11.84
CA ASN A 191 -10.30 -20.45 -11.23
C ASN A 191 -11.32 -21.07 -12.18
N LEU A 192 -10.98 -22.21 -12.78
CA LEU A 192 -11.89 -22.97 -13.64
C LEU A 192 -12.85 -23.86 -12.84
N HIS A 193 -12.63 -23.97 -11.52
CA HIS A 193 -13.34 -24.86 -10.62
C HIS A 193 -14.14 -24.09 -9.55
N SER A 194 -15.02 -23.19 -10.02
CA SER A 194 -15.73 -22.19 -9.19
C SER A 194 -16.99 -22.70 -8.46
N ASP A 195 -17.40 -23.95 -8.69
CA ASP A 195 -18.57 -24.60 -8.10
C ASP A 195 -18.36 -25.00 -6.63
N LYS A 196 -17.11 -25.21 -6.20
CA LYS A 196 -16.74 -25.70 -4.86
C LYS A 196 -15.49 -25.02 -4.35
N SER A 197 -15.40 -24.83 -3.04
CA SER A 197 -14.12 -24.49 -2.41
C SER A 197 -13.12 -25.65 -2.57
N TRP A 198 -11.84 -25.32 -2.72
CA TRP A 198 -10.75 -26.26 -2.93
C TRP A 198 -9.41 -25.67 -2.45
N HIS A 199 -8.37 -26.48 -2.30
CA HIS A 199 -7.04 -26.02 -1.91
C HIS A 199 -6.10 -25.96 -3.11
N CYS A 200 -5.49 -24.80 -3.33
CA CYS A 200 -4.49 -24.57 -4.35
C CYS A 200 -3.09 -24.56 -3.72
N GLU A 201 -2.21 -25.45 -4.15
CA GLU A 201 -0.78 -25.46 -3.77
C GLU A 201 0.08 -25.20 -5.00
N LEU A 202 0.71 -24.03 -5.02
CA LEU A 202 1.56 -23.59 -6.11
C LEU A 202 3.02 -23.57 -5.69
N PHE A 203 3.86 -24.10 -6.57
CA PHE A 203 5.30 -24.10 -6.44
C PHE A 203 5.87 -23.13 -7.46
N THR A 204 6.63 -22.14 -6.99
CA THR A 204 7.40 -21.23 -7.83
C THR A 204 8.87 -21.61 -7.68
N LYS A 205 9.49 -22.09 -8.76
CA LYS A 205 10.87 -22.59 -8.76
C LYS A 205 11.75 -21.69 -9.61
N PHE A 206 12.87 -21.24 -9.05
CA PHE A 206 13.82 -20.38 -9.72
C PHE A 206 15.02 -21.20 -10.17
N TYR A 207 15.29 -21.19 -11.47
CA TYR A 207 16.45 -21.84 -12.08
C TYR A 207 17.34 -20.82 -12.75
N ASN A 208 18.64 -21.09 -12.82
CA ASN A 208 19.55 -20.35 -13.71
C ASN A 208 19.63 -21.00 -15.11
N ASP A 209 20.43 -20.42 -16.00
CA ASP A 209 20.60 -20.88 -17.39
C ASP A 209 21.13 -22.32 -17.46
N ALA A 210 21.99 -22.71 -16.50
CA ALA A 210 22.49 -24.07 -16.33
C ALA A 210 21.46 -25.08 -15.77
N ARG A 211 20.19 -24.67 -15.61
CA ARG A 211 19.09 -25.46 -15.04
C ARG A 211 19.33 -25.94 -13.60
N GLU A 212 20.15 -25.21 -12.84
CA GLU A 212 20.32 -25.43 -11.41
C GLU A 212 19.19 -24.75 -10.64
N LEU A 213 18.51 -25.50 -9.77
CA LEU A 213 17.48 -24.94 -8.89
C LEU A 213 18.14 -24.04 -7.83
N LYS A 214 17.88 -22.74 -7.90
CA LYS A 214 18.38 -21.74 -6.95
C LYS A 214 17.45 -21.56 -5.75
N GLY A 215 16.14 -21.58 -6.00
CA GLY A 215 15.14 -21.31 -4.98
C GLY A 215 13.80 -21.96 -5.30
N GLN A 216 13.03 -22.22 -4.24
CA GLN A 216 11.65 -22.67 -4.38
C GLN A 216 10.79 -22.00 -3.30
N VAL A 217 9.65 -21.47 -3.72
CA VAL A 217 8.61 -20.93 -2.85
C VAL A 217 7.36 -21.77 -3.02
N VAL A 218 6.69 -22.11 -1.92
CA VAL A 218 5.45 -22.88 -1.93
C VAL A 218 4.35 -22.04 -1.28
N ARG A 219 3.23 -21.87 -1.99
CA ARG A 219 2.05 -21.16 -1.51
C ARG A 219 0.85 -22.10 -1.51
N LEU A 220 0.32 -22.37 -0.32
CA LEU A 220 -0.90 -23.13 -0.12
C LEU A 220 -2.02 -22.16 0.27
N GLN A 221 -3.06 -22.08 -0.55
CA GLN A 221 -4.21 -21.20 -0.33
C GLN A 221 -5.51 -21.99 -0.48
N ARG A 222 -6.48 -21.73 0.40
CA ARG A 222 -7.84 -22.20 0.21
C ARG A 222 -8.57 -21.22 -0.70
N ILE A 223 -9.12 -21.74 -1.80
CA ILE A 223 -9.91 -20.99 -2.78
C ILE A 223 -11.38 -21.21 -2.44
N ASP A 224 -12.15 -20.13 -2.30
CA ASP A 224 -13.56 -20.23 -2.00
C ASP A 224 -14.43 -20.32 -3.27
N LYS A 225 -15.62 -20.90 -3.09
CA LYS A 225 -16.62 -20.92 -4.16
C LYS A 225 -16.91 -19.48 -4.62
N ARG A 226 -16.99 -19.26 -5.93
CA ARG A 226 -17.15 -17.94 -6.61
C ARG A 226 -15.90 -17.06 -6.70
N ASP A 227 -14.76 -17.45 -6.15
CA ASP A 227 -13.51 -16.75 -6.46
C ASP A 227 -13.17 -17.02 -7.92
N GLU A 228 -13.36 -16.03 -8.82
CA GLU A 228 -13.07 -16.19 -10.25
C GLU A 228 -11.56 -16.10 -10.53
N PHE A 229 -10.84 -15.32 -9.73
CA PHE A 229 -9.40 -15.11 -9.87
C PHE A 229 -8.66 -15.41 -8.57
N ILE A 230 -7.45 -15.94 -8.72
CA ILE A 230 -6.54 -16.31 -7.63
C ILE A 230 -5.26 -15.50 -7.83
N ARG A 231 -4.95 -14.64 -6.85
CA ARG A 231 -3.75 -13.79 -6.86
C ARG A 231 -2.78 -14.25 -5.78
N ILE A 232 -1.56 -14.58 -6.19
CA ILE A 232 -0.52 -15.11 -5.31
C ILE A 232 0.80 -14.41 -5.64
N THR A 233 1.56 -14.02 -4.62
CA THR A 233 2.94 -13.55 -4.78
C THR A 233 3.93 -14.58 -4.24
N ALA A 234 5.01 -14.79 -5.00
CA ALA A 234 6.08 -15.72 -4.66
C ALA A 234 7.45 -15.09 -4.93
N GLY A 235 8.12 -14.66 -3.86
CA GLY A 235 9.45 -14.05 -3.92
C GLY A 235 10.55 -14.94 -3.41
N TRP A 236 11.68 -14.95 -4.12
CA TRP A 236 12.91 -15.60 -3.68
C TRP A 236 14.09 -14.63 -3.81
N GLY A 237 15.04 -14.73 -2.88
CA GLY A 237 16.18 -13.84 -2.82
C GLY A 237 16.71 -13.70 -1.39
N SER A 238 17.31 -12.55 -1.11
CA SER A 238 17.90 -12.21 0.19
C SER A 238 17.68 -10.74 0.52
N ASN A 239 17.64 -10.40 1.80
CA ASN A 239 17.63 -8.99 2.24
C ASN A 239 18.93 -8.25 1.91
N VAL A 240 19.98 -8.98 1.51
CA VAL A 240 21.26 -8.43 1.11
C VAL A 240 21.27 -8.24 -0.41
N LYS A 241 21.40 -6.97 -0.81
CA LYS A 241 21.68 -6.53 -2.18
C LYS A 241 22.96 -7.20 -2.70
N GLY A 242 23.02 -7.52 -3.99
CA GLY A 242 24.21 -8.18 -4.56
C GLY A 242 24.20 -9.71 -4.52
N SER A 243 23.11 -10.34 -4.04
CA SER A 243 23.05 -11.81 -3.88
C SER A 243 22.77 -12.57 -5.18
N TRP A 244 22.23 -11.89 -6.18
CA TRP A 244 21.97 -12.43 -7.51
C TRP A 244 23.20 -12.30 -8.40
N ARG A 245 23.52 -13.38 -9.13
CA ARG A 245 24.63 -13.37 -10.09
C ARG A 245 24.10 -12.97 -11.46
N LYS A 246 24.93 -12.30 -12.26
CA LYS A 246 24.60 -12.01 -13.66
C LYS A 246 24.45 -13.33 -14.41
N ASP A 247 23.23 -13.63 -14.86
CA ASP A 247 22.87 -14.85 -15.57
C ASP A 247 21.45 -14.70 -16.12
N ARG A 248 21.04 -15.64 -16.98
CA ARG A 248 19.64 -15.83 -17.32
C ARG A 248 18.99 -16.77 -16.32
N TYR A 249 17.75 -16.48 -15.99
CA TYR A 249 16.98 -17.23 -15.03
C TYR A 249 15.58 -17.51 -15.55
N THR A 250 14.94 -18.49 -14.92
CA THR A 250 13.53 -18.80 -15.16
C THR A 250 12.80 -19.03 -13.85
N ALA A 251 11.63 -18.42 -13.71
CA ALA A 251 10.65 -18.78 -12.69
C ALA A 251 9.61 -19.75 -13.28
N GLU A 252 9.60 -20.99 -12.79
CA GLU A 252 8.66 -22.03 -13.22
C GLU A 252 7.52 -22.16 -12.23
N ILE A 253 6.28 -22.02 -12.72
CA ILE A 253 5.06 -22.18 -11.92
C ILE A 253 4.54 -23.60 -12.09
N VAL A 254 4.49 -24.35 -11.00
CA VAL A 254 4.10 -25.77 -10.99
C VAL A 254 2.92 -25.98 -10.05
N PHE A 255 1.92 -26.71 -10.52
CA PHE A 255 0.74 -27.11 -9.77
C PHE A 255 0.50 -28.60 -9.97
N MET A 256 0.34 -29.35 -8.87
CA MET A 256 0.12 -30.82 -8.91
C MET A 256 1.14 -31.56 -9.80
N ASP A 257 2.43 -31.22 -9.69
CA ASP A 257 3.53 -31.77 -10.50
C ASP A 257 3.50 -31.45 -12.01
N LYS A 258 2.54 -30.63 -12.47
CA LYS A 258 2.45 -30.13 -13.84
C LYS A 258 2.99 -28.70 -13.93
N LEU A 259 3.82 -28.46 -14.93
CA LEU A 259 4.29 -27.11 -15.26
C LEU A 259 3.13 -26.32 -15.87
N LEU A 260 2.77 -25.19 -15.28
CA LEU A 260 1.75 -24.29 -15.80
C LEU A 260 2.35 -23.26 -16.76
N ALA A 261 3.50 -22.69 -16.39
CA ALA A 261 4.13 -21.61 -17.13
C ALA A 261 5.59 -21.40 -16.68
N VAL A 262 6.39 -20.82 -17.58
CA VAL A 262 7.77 -20.40 -17.31
C VAL A 262 7.93 -18.93 -17.63
N VAL A 263 8.47 -18.16 -16.70
CA VAL A 263 8.81 -16.74 -16.89
C VAL A 263 10.32 -16.60 -16.93
N PRO A 264 10.93 -16.37 -18.11
CA PRO A 264 12.33 -16.03 -18.20
C PRO A 264 12.58 -14.60 -17.70
N PHE A 265 13.73 -14.38 -17.08
CA PHE A 265 14.24 -13.05 -16.74
C PHE A 265 15.76 -13.04 -16.74
N GLU A 266 16.34 -11.86 -16.85
CA GLU A 266 17.78 -11.68 -16.84
C GLU A 266 18.20 -10.92 -15.57
N VAL A 267 19.36 -11.27 -15.03
CA VAL A 267 20.04 -10.46 -14.04
C VAL A 267 21.28 -9.85 -14.71
N ALA A 268 21.34 -8.52 -14.76
CA ALA A 268 22.39 -7.76 -15.45
C ALA A 268 22.94 -6.65 -14.53
N GLU A 269 23.62 -5.63 -15.06
CA GLU A 269 24.13 -4.51 -14.26
C GLU A 269 23.02 -3.60 -13.74
N GLU A 270 22.09 -3.25 -14.62
CA GLU A 270 21.01 -2.30 -14.36
C GLU A 270 19.64 -2.98 -14.46
N PHE A 271 18.63 -2.33 -13.88
CA PHE A 271 17.25 -2.73 -14.08
C PHE A 271 16.77 -2.35 -15.47
N GLU A 272 15.93 -3.20 -16.06
CA GLU A 272 15.16 -2.85 -17.25
C GLU A 272 13.68 -3.12 -16.98
N GLU A 273 12.89 -2.04 -16.91
CA GLU A 273 11.45 -2.12 -16.74
C GLU A 273 10.79 -2.85 -17.92
N GLY A 274 9.77 -3.64 -17.61
CA GLY A 274 9.00 -4.36 -18.62
C GLY A 274 8.37 -5.63 -18.09
N ILE A 275 7.57 -6.27 -18.94
CA ILE A 275 6.94 -7.55 -18.66
C ILE A 275 7.66 -8.62 -19.48
N SER A 276 8.20 -9.63 -18.81
CA SER A 276 8.77 -10.80 -19.46
C SER A 276 7.70 -11.59 -20.21
N GLY A 277 8.04 -12.06 -21.42
CA GLY A 277 7.18 -12.99 -22.16
C GLY A 277 7.12 -14.35 -21.45
N VAL A 278 5.92 -14.85 -21.20
CA VAL A 278 5.65 -16.12 -20.54
C VAL A 278 5.62 -17.27 -21.55
N LEU A 279 6.35 -18.34 -21.27
CA LEU A 279 6.29 -19.58 -22.03
C LEU A 279 5.23 -20.51 -21.41
N LEU A 280 4.21 -20.84 -22.21
CA LEU A 280 3.18 -21.82 -21.84
C LEU A 280 3.53 -23.20 -22.43
N PRO A 281 3.29 -24.32 -21.72
CA PRO A 281 3.63 -25.67 -22.18
C PRO A 281 3.10 -26.01 -23.59
N ASN A 282 1.93 -25.46 -23.95
CA ASN A 282 1.25 -25.76 -25.22
C ASN A 282 1.52 -24.70 -26.31
N ARG A 283 2.47 -23.78 -26.12
CA ARG A 283 2.82 -22.73 -27.10
C ARG A 283 4.32 -22.70 -27.37
N GLN A 284 4.67 -22.54 -28.65
CA GLN A 284 6.07 -22.50 -29.09
C GLN A 284 6.73 -21.13 -28.90
N ALA A 285 5.96 -20.06 -28.77
CA ALA A 285 6.46 -18.69 -28.62
C ALA A 285 6.09 -18.11 -27.24
N PRO A 286 6.97 -17.28 -26.64
CA PRO A 286 6.62 -16.51 -25.45
C PRO A 286 5.43 -15.61 -25.71
N VAL A 287 4.51 -15.54 -24.75
CA VAL A 287 3.30 -14.71 -24.78
C VAL A 287 3.37 -13.76 -23.61
N VAL A 288 3.14 -12.48 -23.83
CA VAL A 288 2.96 -11.56 -22.72
C VAL A 288 1.58 -11.83 -22.11
N LEU A 289 1.56 -12.53 -20.98
CA LEU A 289 0.36 -12.77 -20.18
C LEU A 289 0.29 -11.67 -19.13
N SER A 290 -0.42 -10.59 -19.43
CA SER A 290 -0.70 -9.51 -18.49
C SER A 290 -2.18 -9.58 -18.09
N PRO A 291 -2.52 -9.54 -16.79
CA PRO A 291 -3.89 -9.57 -16.31
C PRO A 291 -4.41 -8.14 -16.22
N ASP A 292 -3.84 -7.23 -17.01
CA ASP A 292 -4.06 -5.82 -16.81
C ASP A 292 -5.50 -5.55 -17.20
N GLU A 293 -6.34 -5.41 -16.17
CA GLU A 293 -7.62 -4.70 -16.24
C GLU A 293 -7.44 -3.26 -16.75
N SER A 294 -6.23 -2.81 -17.09
CA SER A 294 -5.93 -1.57 -17.79
C SER A 294 -5.50 -1.77 -19.27
N PHE A 295 -4.97 -2.93 -19.66
CA PHE A 295 -4.56 -3.23 -21.04
C PHE A 295 -5.62 -3.97 -21.85
N ASN A 296 -6.58 -4.67 -21.22
CA ASN A 296 -7.65 -5.36 -21.96
C ASN A 296 -9.00 -4.65 -21.99
N GLN A 297 -9.14 -3.50 -21.31
CA GLN A 297 -10.37 -2.74 -21.44
C GLN A 297 -10.51 -2.23 -22.87
N THR A 298 -11.64 -2.51 -23.49
CA THR A 298 -12.02 -1.76 -24.68
C THR A 298 -12.12 -0.27 -24.32
N PHE A 299 -12.00 0.60 -25.32
CA PHE A 299 -12.27 2.03 -25.13
C PHE A 299 -13.63 2.22 -24.43
N ASP A 300 -14.63 1.44 -24.82
CA ASP A 300 -15.98 1.47 -24.25
C ASP A 300 -15.99 1.08 -22.77
N GLU A 301 -15.21 0.09 -22.33
CA GLU A 301 -15.12 -0.29 -20.92
C GLU A 301 -14.47 0.78 -20.03
N VAL A 302 -13.46 1.49 -20.55
CA VAL A 302 -12.87 2.63 -19.81
C VAL A 302 -13.89 3.78 -19.74
N MET A 303 -14.66 4.00 -20.81
CA MET A 303 -15.73 4.99 -20.82
C MET A 303 -16.85 4.63 -19.84
N VAL A 304 -17.25 3.36 -19.76
CA VAL A 304 -18.24 2.88 -18.77
C VAL A 304 -17.73 3.10 -17.34
N LYS A 305 -16.45 2.84 -17.08
CA LYS A 305 -15.83 3.13 -15.77
C LYS A 305 -15.84 4.64 -15.46
N LEU A 306 -15.63 5.49 -16.47
CA LEU A 306 -15.68 6.95 -16.31
C LEU A 306 -17.11 7.41 -16.00
N ASP A 307 -18.10 6.87 -16.71
CA ASP A 307 -19.52 7.16 -16.51
C ASP A 307 -20.01 6.69 -15.14
N ALA A 308 -19.43 5.61 -14.61
CA ALA A 308 -19.73 5.08 -13.28
C ALA A 308 -19.19 5.94 -12.13
N LEU A 309 -18.30 6.91 -12.38
CA LEU A 309 -17.88 7.85 -11.35
C LEU A 309 -19.08 8.66 -10.85
N ILE A 310 -19.17 8.88 -9.55
CA ILE A 310 -20.26 9.64 -8.94
C ILE A 310 -20.13 11.11 -9.37
N GLY A 311 -21.23 11.72 -9.83
CA GLY A 311 -21.27 13.12 -10.27
C GLY A 311 -20.40 13.39 -11.50
N LEU A 312 -19.74 14.56 -11.54
CA LEU A 312 -18.80 14.94 -12.62
C LEU A 312 -19.39 14.99 -14.04
N GLU A 313 -20.69 15.19 -14.20
CA GLU A 313 -21.37 15.15 -15.50
C GLU A 313 -20.75 16.07 -16.56
N ALA A 314 -20.37 17.29 -16.17
CA ALA A 314 -19.69 18.22 -17.07
C ALA A 314 -18.33 17.68 -17.55
N ILE A 315 -17.56 17.06 -16.64
CA ILE A 315 -16.26 16.47 -16.95
C ILE A 315 -16.43 15.25 -17.85
N LYS A 316 -17.37 14.35 -17.51
CA LYS A 316 -17.67 13.15 -18.31
C LYS A 316 -18.06 13.51 -19.74
N SER A 317 -18.96 14.49 -19.91
CA SER A 317 -19.35 14.98 -21.23
C SER A 317 -18.16 15.55 -22.01
N GLN A 318 -17.33 16.36 -21.36
CA GLN A 318 -16.17 16.98 -22.01
C GLN A 318 -15.11 15.94 -22.43
N VAL A 319 -14.86 14.93 -21.59
CA VAL A 319 -13.97 13.81 -21.93
C VAL A 319 -14.54 12.99 -23.09
N LEU A 320 -15.85 12.71 -23.08
CA LEU A 320 -16.53 11.98 -24.15
C LEU A 320 -16.47 12.73 -25.49
N ASP A 321 -16.73 14.04 -25.47
CA ASP A 321 -16.68 14.87 -26.68
C ASP A 321 -15.27 14.94 -27.25
N HIS A 322 -14.26 15.06 -26.38
CA HIS A 322 -12.86 15.03 -26.78
C HIS A 322 -12.47 13.67 -27.38
N ALA A 323 -12.90 12.58 -26.75
CA ALA A 323 -12.68 11.23 -27.23
C ALA A 323 -13.29 10.99 -28.63
N LYS A 324 -14.54 11.42 -28.84
CA LYS A 324 -15.21 11.34 -30.15
C LYS A 324 -14.49 12.15 -31.21
N TYR A 325 -13.99 13.33 -30.86
CA TYR A 325 -13.22 14.16 -31.79
C TYR A 325 -11.91 13.48 -32.22
N ILE A 326 -11.20 12.84 -31.28
CA ILE A 326 -9.99 12.07 -31.58
C ILE A 326 -10.30 10.90 -32.53
N GLN A 327 -11.36 10.12 -32.25
CA GLN A 327 -11.80 9.03 -33.13
C GLN A 327 -12.14 9.54 -34.54
N PHE A 328 -12.78 10.70 -34.65
CA PHE A 328 -13.04 11.34 -35.93
C PHE A 328 -11.76 11.69 -36.69
N LEU A 329 -10.74 12.22 -36.02
CA LEU A 329 -9.43 12.50 -36.64
C LEU A 329 -8.72 11.22 -37.10
N GLN A 330 -8.81 10.13 -36.34
CA GLN A 330 -8.26 8.83 -36.72
C GLN A 330 -8.95 8.28 -37.96
N LEU A 331 -10.28 8.30 -37.99
CA LEU A 331 -11.05 7.88 -39.16
C LEU A 331 -10.67 8.69 -40.41
N ARG A 332 -10.46 10.01 -40.26
CA ARG A 332 -9.98 10.86 -41.37
C ARG A 332 -8.59 10.43 -41.84
N LYS A 333 -7.67 10.17 -40.93
CA LYS A 333 -6.32 9.68 -41.25
C LYS A 333 -6.37 8.34 -42.00
N GLU A 334 -7.21 7.40 -41.56
CA GLU A 334 -7.44 6.11 -42.24
C GLU A 334 -8.00 6.29 -43.66
N LYS A 335 -8.85 7.29 -43.87
CA LYS A 335 -9.40 7.65 -45.19
C LYS A 335 -8.43 8.48 -46.05
N GLY A 336 -7.18 8.66 -45.62
CA GLY A 336 -6.12 9.31 -46.39
C GLY A 336 -6.09 10.84 -46.31
N PHE A 337 -6.87 11.45 -45.40
CA PHE A 337 -6.77 12.88 -45.14
C PHE A 337 -5.46 13.19 -44.39
N ARG A 338 -4.74 14.22 -44.83
CA ARG A 338 -3.54 14.72 -44.17
C ARG A 338 -3.91 15.82 -43.19
N GLU A 339 -3.96 15.48 -41.91
CA GLU A 339 -4.05 16.45 -40.83
C GLU A 339 -2.65 17.03 -40.56
N LYS A 340 -2.53 18.37 -40.52
CA LYS A 340 -1.25 19.07 -40.27
C LYS A 340 -1.00 19.36 -38.80
N GLU A 341 -2.03 19.30 -37.97
CA GLU A 341 -1.96 19.65 -36.55
C GLU A 341 -1.93 18.39 -35.68
N GLU A 342 -1.05 18.37 -34.68
CA GLU A 342 -1.00 17.33 -33.67
C GLU A 342 -2.19 17.43 -32.72
N ILE A 343 -2.67 16.27 -32.26
CA ILE A 343 -3.78 16.18 -31.31
C ILE A 343 -3.28 16.71 -29.96
N ASN A 344 -3.89 17.78 -29.47
CA ASN A 344 -3.55 18.35 -28.18
C ASN A 344 -4.14 17.50 -27.06
N VAL A 345 -3.27 16.95 -26.22
CA VAL A 345 -3.60 16.11 -25.05
C VAL A 345 -3.34 16.82 -23.70
N HIS A 346 -2.74 18.01 -23.72
CA HIS A 346 -2.36 18.75 -22.53
C HIS A 346 -3.57 19.49 -21.93
N SER A 347 -3.76 19.35 -20.62
CA SER A 347 -5.00 19.76 -19.96
C SER A 347 -4.76 20.53 -18.65
N VAL A 348 -5.71 21.36 -18.27
CA VAL A 348 -5.74 22.12 -17.02
C VAL A 348 -6.94 21.66 -16.20
N PHE A 349 -6.70 21.18 -14.99
CA PHE A 349 -7.73 20.76 -14.05
C PHE A 349 -7.90 21.81 -12.96
N ILE A 350 -9.10 22.39 -12.89
CA ILE A 350 -9.40 23.51 -11.98
C ILE A 350 -10.46 23.06 -10.98
N GLY A 351 -10.19 23.16 -9.68
CA GLY A 351 -11.23 22.93 -8.66
C GLY A 351 -10.70 22.60 -7.28
N ASN A 352 -11.59 22.56 -6.30
CA ASN A 352 -11.27 22.33 -4.88
C ASN A 352 -10.72 20.90 -4.64
N PRO A 353 -10.07 20.64 -3.48
CA PRO A 353 -9.59 19.30 -3.13
C PRO A 353 -10.71 18.28 -3.05
N GLY A 354 -10.39 17.02 -3.37
CA GLY A 354 -11.33 15.91 -3.26
C GLY A 354 -12.48 15.93 -4.29
N THR A 355 -12.36 16.68 -5.38
CA THR A 355 -13.31 16.67 -6.50
C THR A 355 -13.03 15.59 -7.55
N GLY A 356 -12.01 14.74 -7.38
CA GLY A 356 -11.73 13.61 -8.29
C GLY A 356 -10.75 13.90 -9.43
N LYS A 357 -9.99 15.02 -9.37
CA LYS A 357 -8.96 15.40 -10.35
C LYS A 357 -7.99 14.25 -10.70
N THR A 358 -7.32 13.69 -9.70
CA THR A 358 -6.34 12.60 -9.91
C THR A 358 -7.02 11.35 -10.49
N THR A 359 -8.25 11.02 -10.04
CA THR A 359 -9.03 9.89 -10.58
C THR A 359 -9.33 10.07 -12.06
N VAL A 360 -9.78 11.26 -12.49
CA VAL A 360 -10.03 11.56 -13.91
C VAL A 360 -8.74 11.56 -14.72
N ALA A 361 -7.62 12.05 -14.17
CA ALA A 361 -6.33 11.98 -14.84
C ALA A 361 -5.91 10.54 -15.16
N LYS A 362 -6.11 9.61 -14.21
CA LYS A 362 -5.89 8.17 -14.43
C LYS A 362 -6.75 7.62 -15.56
N MET A 363 -8.04 7.99 -15.60
CA MET A 363 -8.95 7.58 -16.67
C MET A 363 -8.53 8.14 -18.04
N MET A 364 -8.12 9.41 -18.10
CA MET A 364 -7.64 10.05 -19.33
C MET A 364 -6.36 9.39 -19.85
N GLY A 365 -5.41 9.03 -18.98
CA GLY A 365 -4.21 8.28 -19.38
C GLY A 365 -4.54 6.96 -20.07
N LEU A 366 -5.49 6.20 -19.49
CA LEU A 366 -5.99 4.95 -20.08
C LEU A 366 -6.69 5.20 -21.41
N LEU A 367 -7.57 6.19 -21.50
CA LEU A 367 -8.29 6.52 -22.74
C LEU A 367 -7.32 6.92 -23.87
N TYR A 368 -6.35 7.79 -23.58
CA TYR A 368 -5.35 8.20 -24.56
C TYR A 368 -4.48 7.06 -25.05
N LYS A 369 -4.15 6.10 -24.17
CA LYS A 369 -3.49 4.86 -24.60
C LYS A 369 -4.36 4.03 -25.55
N LYS A 370 -5.66 3.90 -25.24
CA LYS A 370 -6.60 3.16 -26.10
C LYS A 370 -6.80 3.81 -27.46
N MET A 371 -6.66 5.13 -27.51
CA MET A 371 -6.62 5.88 -28.76
C MET A 371 -5.24 5.86 -29.43
N GLY A 372 -4.23 5.18 -28.89
CA GLY A 372 -2.88 5.18 -29.48
C GLY A 372 -2.19 6.54 -29.47
N LEU A 373 -2.62 7.47 -28.60
CA LEU A 373 -1.95 8.75 -28.36
C LEU A 373 -0.81 8.60 -27.34
N LEU A 374 -0.90 7.57 -26.48
CA LEU A 374 0.09 7.24 -25.46
C LEU A 374 0.44 5.75 -25.53
N SER A 375 1.69 5.38 -25.26
CA SER A 375 2.16 3.99 -25.33
C SER A 375 1.79 3.14 -24.11
N LYS A 376 1.72 3.72 -22.91
CA LYS A 376 1.52 3.03 -21.61
C LYS A 376 0.24 3.43 -20.86
N GLY A 377 -0.13 4.71 -20.85
CA GLY A 377 -1.33 5.27 -20.22
C GLY A 377 -1.29 5.38 -18.69
N HIS A 378 -0.12 5.22 -18.05
CA HIS A 378 0.03 5.42 -16.61
C HIS A 378 0.04 6.92 -16.25
N VAL A 379 -0.08 7.24 -14.96
CA VAL A 379 0.00 8.61 -14.46
C VAL A 379 1.16 8.70 -13.47
N HIS A 380 2.07 9.64 -13.70
CA HIS A 380 3.11 10.04 -12.76
C HIS A 380 2.69 11.37 -12.12
N GLU A 381 2.33 11.32 -10.84
CA GLU A 381 1.92 12.48 -10.05
C GLU A 381 3.14 13.10 -9.36
N VAL A 382 3.26 14.42 -9.48
CA VAL A 382 4.36 15.22 -8.93
C VAL A 382 3.85 16.56 -8.38
N ASP A 383 4.60 17.13 -7.45
CA ASP A 383 4.39 18.50 -6.97
C ASP A 383 5.63 19.40 -7.19
N ARG A 384 5.66 20.58 -6.55
CA ARG A 384 6.80 21.50 -6.65
C ARG A 384 8.10 20.90 -6.10
N VAL A 385 8.05 20.13 -5.01
CA VAL A 385 9.21 19.55 -4.33
C VAL A 385 9.89 18.50 -5.21
N ASP A 386 9.09 17.77 -5.98
CA ASP A 386 9.58 16.76 -6.93
C ASP A 386 10.30 17.39 -8.13
N LEU A 387 9.82 18.55 -8.59
CA LEU A 387 10.31 19.19 -9.82
C LEU A 387 11.45 20.19 -9.57
N VAL A 388 11.51 20.82 -8.39
CA VAL A 388 12.50 21.87 -8.10
C VAL A 388 13.73 21.29 -7.41
N GLY A 389 14.91 21.60 -7.96
CA GLY A 389 16.21 21.21 -7.39
C GLY A 389 16.57 22.06 -6.17
N GLU A 390 17.33 21.47 -5.25
CA GLU A 390 17.83 22.16 -4.05
C GLU A 390 18.97 23.15 -4.39
N TYR A 391 19.72 22.85 -5.45
CA TYR A 391 20.88 23.60 -5.90
C TYR A 391 20.76 24.01 -7.38
N ILE A 392 21.48 25.07 -7.77
CA ILE A 392 21.54 25.54 -9.16
C ILE A 392 21.99 24.39 -10.07
N GLY A 393 21.27 24.18 -11.18
CA GLY A 393 21.56 23.13 -12.15
C GLY A 393 20.95 21.76 -11.84
N GLN A 394 20.25 21.59 -10.71
CA GLN A 394 19.56 20.32 -10.39
C GLN A 394 18.09 20.27 -10.82
N THR A 395 17.45 21.43 -10.99
CA THR A 395 16.05 21.52 -11.44
C THR A 395 15.88 20.89 -12.82
N ALA A 396 16.72 21.26 -13.79
CA ALA A 396 16.59 20.72 -15.14
C ALA A 396 16.70 19.18 -15.22
N PRO A 397 17.67 18.51 -14.57
CA PRO A 397 17.69 17.05 -14.47
C PRO A 397 16.44 16.45 -13.82
N LYS A 398 15.96 16.99 -12.69
CA LYS A 398 14.76 16.50 -12.00
C LYS A 398 13.51 16.57 -12.87
N VAL A 399 13.27 17.71 -13.52
CA VAL A 399 12.13 17.89 -14.42
C VAL A 399 12.19 16.90 -15.58
N LYS A 400 13.38 16.70 -16.16
CA LYS A 400 13.57 15.71 -17.23
C LYS A 400 13.30 14.29 -16.73
N GLU A 401 13.80 13.92 -15.55
CA GLU A 401 13.54 12.61 -14.96
C GLU A 401 12.04 12.37 -14.73
N ALA A 402 11.32 13.37 -14.21
CA ALA A 402 9.86 13.30 -14.04
C ALA A 402 9.14 13.15 -15.39
N ILE A 403 9.57 13.89 -16.41
CA ILE A 403 9.06 13.76 -17.79
C ILE A 403 9.31 12.36 -18.34
N GLU A 404 10.52 11.82 -18.18
CA GLU A 404 10.85 10.47 -18.66
C GLU A 404 10.05 9.38 -17.92
N LYS A 405 9.89 9.51 -16.60
CA LYS A 405 9.01 8.62 -15.82
C LYS A 405 7.56 8.69 -16.30
N ALA A 406 7.10 9.87 -16.73
CA ALA A 406 5.76 10.06 -17.27
C ALA A 406 5.63 9.66 -18.76
N ARG A 407 6.73 9.40 -19.48
CA ARG A 407 6.72 9.11 -20.92
C ARG A 407 5.99 7.81 -21.21
N GLY A 408 5.13 7.85 -22.21
CA GLY A 408 4.11 6.84 -22.48
C GLY A 408 2.81 7.06 -21.71
N GLY A 409 2.74 8.07 -20.84
CA GLY A 409 1.64 8.28 -19.90
C GLY A 409 1.32 9.78 -19.70
N VAL A 410 0.86 10.09 -18.50
CA VAL A 410 0.47 11.43 -18.06
C VAL A 410 1.43 11.92 -16.98
N LEU A 411 2.01 13.10 -17.17
CA LEU A 411 2.64 13.87 -16.10
C LEU A 411 1.55 14.73 -15.44
N PHE A 412 1.17 14.40 -14.22
CA PHE A 412 0.17 15.13 -13.45
C PHE A 412 0.86 16.00 -12.39
N ILE A 413 0.76 17.33 -12.53
CA ILE A 413 1.39 18.30 -11.63
C ILE A 413 0.31 18.90 -10.74
N ASP A 414 0.24 18.48 -9.48
CA ASP A 414 -0.71 19.07 -8.53
C ASP A 414 -0.19 20.40 -7.98
N GLU A 415 -1.12 21.29 -7.64
CA GLU A 415 -0.86 22.66 -7.20
C GLU A 415 0.17 23.41 -8.07
N ALA A 416 0.06 23.29 -9.40
CA ALA A 416 1.05 23.80 -10.35
C ALA A 416 1.32 25.31 -10.22
N TYR A 417 0.36 26.08 -9.69
CA TYR A 417 0.55 27.50 -9.38
C TYR A 417 1.69 27.76 -8.39
N ALA A 418 2.07 26.78 -7.57
CA ALA A 418 3.22 26.87 -6.70
C ALA A 418 4.52 27.11 -7.49
N LEU A 419 4.60 26.72 -8.77
CA LEU A 419 5.75 26.98 -9.64
C LEU A 419 5.88 28.45 -10.08
N ALA A 420 4.78 29.22 -10.03
CA ALA A 420 4.70 30.60 -10.53
C ALA A 420 4.60 31.67 -9.41
N ARG A 421 5.13 31.40 -8.20
CA ARG A 421 5.11 32.37 -7.10
C ARG A 421 5.95 33.62 -7.43
N SER A 422 5.36 34.79 -7.18
CA SER A 422 5.87 36.11 -7.61
C SER A 422 6.70 36.86 -6.55
N ASN A 423 6.70 36.40 -5.30
CA ASN A 423 7.34 37.11 -4.19
C ASN A 423 8.37 36.21 -3.51
N ASP A 424 9.62 36.70 -3.45
CA ASP A 424 10.82 36.15 -2.80
C ASP A 424 11.33 34.80 -3.31
N ASP A 425 12.18 34.85 -4.34
CA ASP A 425 13.60 34.53 -4.15
C ASP A 425 14.40 34.90 -5.41
N SER A 426 15.63 35.33 -5.20
CA SER A 426 16.66 35.61 -6.19
C SER A 426 17.11 34.37 -7.01
N LYS A 427 16.27 33.35 -7.14
CA LYS A 427 16.58 32.09 -7.82
C LYS A 427 15.40 31.60 -8.68
N ASP A 428 15.54 31.75 -10.00
CA ASP A 428 14.58 31.45 -11.09
C ASP A 428 14.12 29.98 -11.25
N PHE A 429 14.23 29.12 -10.23
CA PHE A 429 14.04 27.67 -10.42
C PHE A 429 12.61 27.25 -10.82
N GLY A 430 11.57 27.89 -10.29
CA GLY A 430 10.18 27.58 -10.70
C GLY A 430 9.91 27.97 -12.15
N ARG A 431 10.57 29.05 -12.62
CA ARG A 431 10.48 29.53 -13.99
C ARG A 431 11.20 28.58 -14.95
N GLU A 432 12.35 28.06 -14.54
CA GLU A 432 13.11 27.02 -15.25
C GLU A 432 12.25 25.76 -15.50
N VAL A 433 11.50 25.29 -14.49
CA VAL A 433 10.54 24.17 -14.66
C VAL A 433 9.52 24.48 -15.75
N ILE A 434 8.90 25.67 -15.70
CA ILE A 434 7.88 26.09 -16.67
C ILE A 434 8.47 26.14 -18.09
N GLU A 435 9.68 26.66 -18.26
CA GLU A 435 10.35 26.75 -19.56
C GLU A 435 10.66 25.37 -20.15
N ILE A 436 11.13 24.43 -19.32
CA ILE A 436 11.39 23.05 -19.74
C ILE A 436 10.09 22.35 -20.14
N LEU A 437 9.02 22.48 -19.34
CA LEU A 437 7.71 21.91 -19.66
C LEU A 437 7.15 22.47 -20.97
N VAL A 438 7.21 23.79 -21.17
CA VAL A 438 6.75 24.43 -22.42
C VAL A 438 7.57 23.92 -23.61
N LYS A 439 8.89 23.77 -23.46
CA LYS A 439 9.75 23.23 -24.51
C LYS A 439 9.39 21.79 -24.84
N GLU A 440 9.17 20.94 -23.84
CA GLU A 440 8.81 19.53 -24.01
C GLU A 440 7.44 19.39 -24.70
N MET A 441 6.43 20.15 -24.25
CA MET A 441 5.10 20.18 -24.90
C MET A 441 5.10 20.73 -26.33
N SER A 442 6.19 21.40 -26.74
CA SER A 442 6.29 22.01 -28.08
C SER A 442 7.08 21.17 -29.07
N ASN A 443 8.24 20.67 -28.62
CA ASN A 443 9.28 20.10 -29.47
C ASN A 443 9.85 18.80 -28.89
N GLY A 444 9.25 18.26 -27.83
CA GLY A 444 9.64 16.98 -27.27
C GLY A 444 9.36 15.83 -28.25
N PRO A 445 9.89 14.63 -27.97
CA PRO A 445 9.69 13.46 -28.83
C PRO A 445 8.25 12.92 -28.82
N GLY A 446 7.31 13.58 -28.12
CA GLY A 446 5.91 13.18 -28.01
C GLY A 446 5.69 12.08 -26.96
N ASP A 447 4.61 11.32 -27.10
CA ASP A 447 4.21 10.23 -26.20
C ASP A 447 4.09 10.68 -24.73
N LEU A 448 3.52 11.88 -24.50
CA LEU A 448 3.38 12.49 -23.19
C LEU A 448 2.15 13.40 -23.14
N ALA A 449 1.28 13.17 -22.17
CA ALA A 449 0.25 14.13 -21.79
C ALA A 449 0.69 14.86 -20.51
N VAL A 450 0.46 16.18 -20.45
CA VAL A 450 0.75 16.99 -19.25
C VAL A 450 -0.56 17.52 -18.73
N ILE A 451 -0.86 17.26 -17.46
CA ILE A 451 -2.05 17.75 -16.78
C ILE A 451 -1.59 18.58 -15.59
N VAL A 452 -1.96 19.86 -15.56
CA VAL A 452 -1.69 20.75 -14.41
C VAL A 452 -2.96 20.96 -13.62
N ALA A 453 -2.87 20.85 -12.29
CA ALA A 453 -4.03 20.99 -11.40
C ALA A 453 -3.85 22.12 -10.37
N GLY A 454 -4.96 22.71 -9.95
CA GLY A 454 -4.96 23.67 -8.86
C GLY A 454 -6.28 24.44 -8.68
N TYR A 455 -6.24 25.44 -7.79
CA TYR A 455 -7.38 26.29 -7.48
C TYR A 455 -7.66 27.32 -8.59
N PRO A 456 -8.92 27.71 -8.81
CA PRO A 456 -9.30 28.56 -9.94
C PRO A 456 -8.54 29.89 -10.06
N LYS A 457 -8.36 30.61 -8.95
CA LYS A 457 -7.73 31.94 -8.97
C LYS A 457 -6.22 31.84 -9.20
N GLU A 458 -5.60 30.87 -8.56
CA GLU A 458 -4.17 30.60 -8.55
C GLU A 458 -3.72 30.03 -9.90
N MET A 459 -4.53 29.16 -10.51
CA MET A 459 -4.26 28.62 -11.86
C MET A 459 -4.33 29.70 -12.94
N LYS A 460 -5.18 30.73 -12.77
CA LYS A 460 -5.17 31.88 -13.67
C LYS A 460 -3.82 32.61 -13.64
N HIS A 461 -3.30 32.88 -12.44
CA HIS A 461 -1.98 33.49 -12.28
C HIS A 461 -0.86 32.62 -12.86
N PHE A 462 -0.93 31.29 -12.67
CA PHE A 462 0.01 30.35 -13.25
C PHE A 462 0.04 30.42 -14.78
N LEU A 463 -1.12 30.37 -15.43
CA LEU A 463 -1.22 30.42 -16.89
C LEU A 463 -0.82 31.80 -17.45
N ASP A 464 -1.03 32.87 -16.69
CA ASP A 464 -0.61 34.23 -17.05
C ASP A 464 0.91 34.43 -16.89
N SER A 465 1.60 33.57 -16.14
CA SER A 465 3.04 33.71 -15.86
C SER A 465 3.94 33.46 -17.07
N ASN A 466 3.48 32.65 -18.04
CA ASN A 466 4.22 32.37 -19.27
C ASN A 466 3.25 32.20 -20.46
N PRO A 467 3.33 33.04 -21.51
CA PRO A 467 2.47 32.94 -22.69
C PRO A 467 2.49 31.57 -23.40
N GLY A 468 3.59 30.82 -23.27
CA GLY A 468 3.72 29.47 -23.79
C GLY A 468 2.72 28.49 -23.17
N LEU A 469 2.41 28.64 -21.87
CA LEU A 469 1.44 27.78 -21.18
C LEU A 469 0.05 27.91 -21.81
N LYS A 470 -0.44 29.14 -22.03
CA LYS A 470 -1.74 29.38 -22.69
C LYS A 470 -1.84 28.82 -24.10
N SER A 471 -0.72 28.75 -24.82
CA SER A 471 -0.71 28.22 -26.19
C SER A 471 -0.83 26.69 -26.21
N ARG A 472 -0.25 26.01 -25.23
CA ARG A 472 -0.17 24.53 -25.19
C ARG A 472 -1.33 23.91 -24.41
N PHE A 473 -1.81 24.56 -23.36
CA PHE A 473 -2.98 24.14 -22.62
C PHE A 473 -4.26 24.67 -23.28
N LYS A 474 -4.91 23.81 -24.08
CA LYS A 474 -6.18 24.16 -24.75
C LYS A 474 -7.41 23.50 -24.12
N LEU A 475 -7.20 22.45 -23.31
CA LEU A 475 -8.27 21.72 -22.64
C LEU A 475 -8.37 22.17 -21.19
N TYR A 476 -9.53 22.68 -20.79
CA TYR A 476 -9.81 23.17 -19.45
C TYR A 476 -10.96 22.38 -18.85
N PHE A 477 -10.70 21.70 -17.74
CA PHE A 477 -11.66 20.88 -17.01
C PHE A 477 -11.95 21.54 -15.66
N GLU A 478 -13.19 21.99 -15.46
CA GLU A 478 -13.63 22.65 -14.23
C GLU A 478 -14.39 21.68 -13.32
N PHE A 479 -13.74 21.28 -12.24
CA PHE A 479 -14.24 20.36 -11.23
C PHE A 479 -15.02 21.14 -10.17
N SER A 480 -16.34 21.15 -10.34
CA SER A 480 -17.26 21.71 -9.35
C SER A 480 -17.30 20.86 -8.07
N ASP A 481 -17.66 21.48 -6.94
CA ASP A 481 -17.94 20.74 -5.70
C ASP A 481 -19.09 19.75 -5.91
N TYR A 482 -18.97 18.57 -5.30
CA TYR A 482 -20.04 17.58 -5.32
C TYR A 482 -21.28 18.10 -4.58
N LEU A 483 -22.45 17.83 -5.15
CA LEU A 483 -23.73 18.09 -4.53
C LEU A 483 -23.90 17.21 -3.28
N PRO A 484 -24.70 17.62 -2.28
CA PRO A 484 -24.94 16.82 -1.07
C PRO A 484 -25.38 15.37 -1.35
N GLN A 485 -26.18 15.16 -2.40
CA GLN A 485 -26.63 13.84 -2.84
C GLN A 485 -25.47 12.99 -3.37
N GLU A 486 -24.55 13.60 -4.12
CA GLU A 486 -23.34 12.96 -4.65
C GLU A 486 -22.36 12.65 -3.51
N LEU A 487 -22.19 13.56 -2.55
CA LEU A 487 -21.40 13.32 -1.33
C LEU A 487 -21.97 12.18 -0.48
N SER A 488 -23.29 12.04 -0.40
CA SER A 488 -23.96 10.91 0.27
C SER A 488 -23.70 9.58 -0.47
N GLN A 489 -23.73 9.58 -1.80
CA GLN A 489 -23.33 8.41 -2.60
C GLN A 489 -21.85 8.05 -2.41
N ILE A 490 -20.97 9.05 -2.29
CA ILE A 490 -19.56 8.84 -1.96
C ILE A 490 -19.42 8.24 -0.55
N ALA A 491 -20.27 8.63 0.40
CA ALA A 491 -20.30 8.04 1.74
C ALA A 491 -20.66 6.54 1.69
N ASP A 492 -21.67 6.18 0.89
CA ASP A 492 -22.03 4.77 0.67
C ASP A 492 -20.88 3.97 0.05
N PHE A 493 -20.17 4.56 -0.91
CA PHE A 493 -18.99 3.95 -1.53
C PHE A 493 -17.86 3.75 -0.51
N ALA A 494 -17.52 4.77 0.26
CA ALA A 494 -16.50 4.71 1.31
C ALA A 494 -16.85 3.67 2.39
N CYS A 495 -18.13 3.52 2.75
CA CYS A 495 -18.58 2.46 3.66
C CYS A 495 -18.27 1.06 3.12
N ARG A 496 -18.53 0.80 1.82
CA ARG A 496 -18.24 -0.50 1.19
C ARG A 496 -16.75 -0.81 1.19
N GLU A 497 -15.91 0.14 0.81
CA GLU A 497 -14.45 -0.02 0.83
C GLU A 497 -13.93 -0.31 2.24
N LYS A 498 -14.47 0.37 3.25
CA LYS A 498 -14.04 0.23 4.64
C LYS A 498 -14.67 -0.97 5.35
N GLY A 499 -15.54 -1.73 4.68
CA GLY A 499 -16.21 -2.92 5.20
C GLY A 499 -17.22 -2.63 6.30
N VAL A 500 -17.87 -1.46 6.27
CA VAL A 500 -18.84 -1.01 7.28
C VAL A 500 -20.22 -0.72 6.67
N VAL A 501 -21.25 -0.78 7.49
CA VAL A 501 -22.64 -0.52 7.10
C VAL A 501 -23.27 0.48 8.05
N LEU A 502 -23.93 1.51 7.51
CA LEU A 502 -24.64 2.50 8.29
C LEU A 502 -26.07 2.04 8.59
N THR A 503 -26.50 2.15 9.85
CA THR A 503 -27.94 2.13 10.16
C THR A 503 -28.67 3.31 9.50
N GLU A 504 -29.97 3.19 9.25
CA GLU A 504 -30.77 4.29 8.65
C GLU A 504 -30.64 5.61 9.41
N LYS A 505 -30.61 5.56 10.75
CA LYS A 505 -30.43 6.74 11.59
C LYS A 505 -29.02 7.34 11.46
N ALA A 506 -27.99 6.51 11.42
CA ALA A 506 -26.61 6.97 11.20
C ALA A 506 -26.45 7.62 9.82
N LYS A 507 -27.04 7.02 8.77
CA LYS A 507 -27.03 7.59 7.42
C LYS A 507 -27.69 8.95 7.35
N LYS A 508 -28.89 9.10 7.92
CA LYS A 508 -29.56 10.41 8.02
C LYS A 508 -28.68 11.45 8.73
N LYS A 509 -27.98 11.06 9.80
CA LYS A 509 -27.10 11.98 10.52
C LYS A 509 -25.89 12.41 9.69
N ILE A 510 -25.29 11.49 8.94
CA ILE A 510 -24.23 11.79 7.99
C ILE A 510 -24.72 12.75 6.91
N ASP A 511 -25.91 12.52 6.34
CA ASP A 511 -26.49 13.39 5.33
C ASP A 511 -26.73 14.82 5.87
N GLU A 512 -27.21 14.95 7.13
CA GLU A 512 -27.32 16.25 7.81
C GLU A 512 -25.97 16.96 7.93
N ILE A 513 -24.93 16.25 8.34
CA ILE A 513 -23.55 16.77 8.46
C ILE A 513 -23.05 17.24 7.09
N ILE A 514 -23.22 16.42 6.05
CA ILE A 514 -22.85 16.74 4.67
C ILE A 514 -23.55 18.01 4.19
N ILE A 515 -24.87 18.12 4.40
CA ILE A 515 -25.64 19.32 4.02
C ILE A 515 -25.16 20.55 4.78
N GLY A 516 -24.89 20.41 6.08
CA GLY A 516 -24.35 21.48 6.92
C GLY A 516 -22.99 21.98 6.43
N ALA A 517 -22.07 21.06 6.16
CA ALA A 517 -20.74 21.37 5.64
C ALA A 517 -20.83 22.02 4.24
N TYR A 518 -21.65 21.49 3.35
CA TYR A 518 -21.84 22.03 2.00
C TYR A 518 -22.40 23.47 2.02
N ARG A 519 -23.29 23.80 2.95
CA ARG A 519 -23.85 25.15 3.09
C ARG A 519 -22.85 26.17 3.64
N LYS A 520 -21.94 25.73 4.52
CA LYS A 520 -20.89 26.56 5.11
C LYS A 520 -19.59 26.56 4.30
N ARG A 521 -19.53 25.82 3.20
CA ARG A 521 -18.30 25.54 2.46
C ARG A 521 -17.63 26.80 1.95
N ASP A 522 -16.31 26.76 1.91
CA ASP A 522 -15.49 27.75 1.25
C ASP A 522 -14.60 27.08 0.19
N ARG A 523 -13.63 27.85 -0.31
CA ARG A 523 -12.61 27.44 -1.29
C ARG A 523 -11.65 26.36 -0.80
N SER A 524 -11.68 25.98 0.48
CA SER A 524 -10.89 24.90 1.06
C SER A 524 -11.68 23.60 1.29
N PHE A 525 -12.95 23.58 0.88
CA PHE A 525 -13.82 22.44 1.12
C PHE A 525 -13.29 21.14 0.49
N GLY A 526 -13.11 20.12 1.33
CA GLY A 526 -12.43 18.88 0.95
C GLY A 526 -13.26 17.86 0.16
N ASN A 527 -14.54 18.13 -0.12
CA ASN A 527 -15.41 17.26 -0.93
C ASN A 527 -15.34 15.77 -0.53
N ALA A 528 -14.94 14.87 -1.43
CA ALA A 528 -14.82 13.44 -1.11
C ALA A 528 -13.88 13.19 0.08
N ARG A 529 -12.77 13.95 0.20
CA ARG A 529 -11.83 13.83 1.34
C ARG A 529 -12.54 14.08 2.68
N PHE A 530 -13.46 15.05 2.72
CA PHE A 530 -14.28 15.33 3.90
C PHE A 530 -15.21 14.15 4.24
N VAL A 531 -15.85 13.56 3.22
CA VAL A 531 -16.74 12.40 3.42
C VAL A 531 -15.98 11.17 3.89
N TYR A 532 -14.80 10.89 3.32
CA TYR A 532 -13.95 9.78 3.75
C TYR A 532 -13.50 9.96 5.21
N ASP A 533 -13.10 11.17 5.61
CA ASP A 533 -12.79 11.49 7.01
C ASP A 533 -13.99 11.25 7.94
N LEU A 534 -15.19 11.66 7.52
CA LEU A 534 -16.42 11.44 8.28
C LEU A 534 -16.73 9.94 8.49
N ILE A 535 -16.55 9.11 7.45
CA ILE A 535 -16.74 7.66 7.55
C ILE A 535 -15.64 7.01 8.40
N GLU A 536 -14.39 7.46 8.27
CA GLU A 536 -13.28 6.96 9.07
C GLU A 536 -13.51 7.25 10.55
N LYS A 537 -13.86 8.49 10.92
CA LYS A 537 -14.22 8.85 12.29
C LYS A 537 -15.41 8.04 12.82
N SER A 538 -16.41 7.79 12.00
CA SER A 538 -17.54 6.91 12.34
C SER A 538 -17.07 5.48 12.65
N LYS A 539 -16.14 4.94 11.86
CA LYS A 539 -15.55 3.61 12.05
C LYS A 539 -14.67 3.53 13.29
N VAL A 540 -13.88 4.57 13.59
CA VAL A 540 -13.12 4.68 14.83
C VAL A 540 -14.05 4.63 16.03
N ASN A 541 -15.15 5.39 16.02
CA ASN A 541 -16.14 5.38 17.10
C ASN A 541 -16.86 4.03 17.23
N LEU A 542 -17.13 3.34 16.13
CA LEU A 542 -17.58 1.94 16.13
C LEU A 542 -16.56 1.06 16.86
N GLY A 543 -15.27 1.16 16.51
CA GLY A 543 -14.19 0.38 17.15
C GLY A 543 -14.13 0.61 18.66
N LEU A 544 -14.15 1.87 19.09
CA LEU A 544 -14.15 2.23 20.52
C LEU A 544 -15.37 1.66 21.26
N ARG A 545 -16.56 1.72 20.64
CA ARG A 545 -17.78 1.14 21.22
C ARG A 545 -17.67 -0.38 21.35
N ILE A 546 -17.20 -1.07 20.31
CA ILE A 546 -17.06 -2.54 20.28
C ILE A 546 -16.04 -3.01 21.32
N MET A 547 -14.92 -2.30 21.45
CA MET A 547 -13.87 -2.63 22.43
C MET A 547 -14.29 -2.34 23.88
N SER A 548 -15.38 -1.62 24.09
CA SER A 548 -15.97 -1.38 25.41
C SER A 548 -16.98 -2.46 25.82
N ASP A 549 -17.24 -3.46 24.97
CA ASP A 549 -18.06 -4.64 25.29
C ASP A 549 -17.32 -5.62 26.22
N GLU A 550 -18.03 -6.41 27.02
CA GLU A 550 -17.44 -7.34 27.99
C GLU A 550 -16.71 -8.51 27.30
N ASP A 551 -17.19 -8.95 26.12
CA ASP A 551 -16.51 -9.98 25.31
C ASP A 551 -16.56 -9.64 23.81
N PRO A 552 -15.69 -8.73 23.33
CA PRO A 552 -15.66 -8.31 21.93
C PRO A 552 -15.35 -9.45 20.94
N LYS A 553 -14.70 -10.52 21.40
CA LYS A 553 -14.31 -11.67 20.55
C LYS A 553 -15.49 -12.57 20.21
N SER A 554 -16.58 -12.50 20.97
CA SER A 554 -17.80 -13.28 20.73
C SER A 554 -18.74 -12.66 19.69
N LEU A 555 -18.47 -11.42 19.26
CA LEU A 555 -19.33 -10.68 18.35
C LEU A 555 -19.24 -11.20 16.92
N ASP A 556 -20.39 -11.22 16.23
CA ASP A 556 -20.49 -11.63 14.84
C ASP A 556 -20.01 -10.53 13.88
N LYS A 557 -19.74 -10.94 12.63
CA LYS A 557 -19.25 -10.05 11.56
C LYS A 557 -20.17 -8.84 11.32
N ASP A 558 -21.48 -9.04 11.48
CA ASP A 558 -22.48 -8.01 11.24
C ASP A 558 -22.39 -6.91 12.32
N LYS A 559 -22.20 -7.27 13.59
CA LYS A 559 -21.99 -6.28 14.65
C LYS A 559 -20.65 -5.55 14.53
N LEU A 560 -19.61 -6.24 14.08
CA LEU A 560 -18.28 -5.65 13.85
C LEU A 560 -18.23 -4.66 12.68
N SER A 561 -19.26 -4.64 11.83
CA SER A 561 -19.35 -3.75 10.66
C SER A 561 -20.45 -2.69 10.79
N LEU A 562 -21.36 -2.78 11.76
CA LEU A 562 -22.55 -1.91 11.84
C LEU A 562 -22.31 -0.61 12.62
N ILE A 563 -22.25 0.52 11.91
CA ILE A 563 -22.19 1.87 12.46
C ILE A 563 -23.60 2.35 12.85
N ARG A 564 -23.76 2.75 14.11
CA ARG A 564 -25.02 3.24 14.69
C ARG A 564 -24.98 4.76 14.87
N LEU A 565 -26.15 5.35 15.10
CA LEU A 565 -26.30 6.80 15.31
C LEU A 565 -25.31 7.36 16.33
N GLY A 566 -25.14 6.70 17.47
CA GLY A 566 -24.24 7.15 18.54
C GLY A 566 -22.75 7.15 18.16
N ASP A 567 -22.34 6.51 17.06
CA ASP A 567 -20.96 6.58 16.55
C ASP A 567 -20.76 7.83 15.68
N VAL A 568 -21.83 8.34 15.07
CA VAL A 568 -21.84 9.53 14.21
C VAL A 568 -22.09 10.79 15.02
N GLU A 569 -22.95 10.75 16.03
CA GLU A 569 -23.26 11.91 16.89
C GLU A 569 -22.06 12.43 17.68
N LYS A 570 -21.07 11.58 17.94
CA LYS A 570 -19.81 11.94 18.61
C LYS A 570 -18.82 12.65 17.69
N ILE A 571 -19.12 12.72 16.39
CA ILE A 571 -18.21 13.34 15.42
C ILE A 571 -18.42 14.84 15.49
N ASP A 572 -17.50 15.51 16.18
CA ASP A 572 -17.41 16.95 16.11
C ASP A 572 -16.73 17.33 14.78
N VAL A 573 -17.51 17.92 13.88
CA VAL A 573 -17.03 18.41 12.59
C VAL A 573 -16.25 19.71 12.79
N GLU A 574 -16.50 20.40 13.90
CA GLU A 574 -15.77 21.59 14.34
C GLU A 574 -15.02 21.23 15.63
N ALA A 575 -14.10 20.26 15.57
CA ALA A 575 -13.29 19.88 16.73
C ALA A 575 -12.54 21.10 17.27
N LYS A 576 -13.07 21.73 18.32
CA LYS A 576 -12.30 22.58 19.20
C LYS A 576 -11.47 21.63 20.05
N PRO A 577 -10.13 21.76 20.09
CA PRO A 577 -9.33 20.91 20.95
C PRO A 577 -9.83 21.07 22.40
N GLU A 578 -10.30 19.98 23.01
CA GLU A 578 -10.57 19.95 24.45
C GLU A 578 -9.22 20.05 25.16
N LEU A 579 -8.90 21.27 25.59
CA LEU A 579 -7.71 21.54 26.37
C LEU A 579 -7.93 21.10 27.82
N PRO A 580 -6.95 20.49 28.49
CA PRO A 580 -7.06 20.16 29.91
C PRO A 580 -7.34 21.43 30.72
N ASN A 581 -8.33 21.38 31.62
CA ASN A 581 -8.63 22.49 32.53
C ASN A 581 -7.57 22.57 33.65
N ILE A 582 -6.42 23.17 33.32
CA ILE A 582 -5.30 23.36 34.26
C ILE A 582 -5.64 24.54 35.18
N PRO A 583 -5.76 24.38 36.51
CA PRO A 583 -6.07 25.50 37.41
C PRO A 583 -4.97 26.57 37.43
N VAL A 584 -5.31 27.80 37.80
CA VAL A 584 -4.34 28.91 37.93
C VAL A 584 -3.45 28.69 39.15
N ASP A 585 -2.13 28.72 38.94
CA ASP A 585 -1.10 28.70 39.99
C ASP A 585 -0.83 30.12 40.49
N GLU A 586 -1.59 30.53 41.50
CA GLU A 586 -1.51 31.88 42.10
C GLU A 586 -0.11 32.23 42.65
N PRO A 587 0.59 31.35 43.40
CA PRO A 587 1.95 31.60 43.83
C PRO A 587 2.92 31.87 42.68
N LEU A 588 2.92 31.02 41.64
CA LEU A 588 3.84 31.13 40.51
C LEU A 588 3.53 32.36 39.65
N LEU A 589 2.25 32.69 39.47
CA LEU A 589 1.84 33.89 38.75
C LEU A 589 2.32 35.16 39.47
N LYS A 590 2.15 35.21 40.80
CA LYS A 590 2.63 36.35 41.60
C LYS A 590 4.14 36.51 41.48
N GLU A 591 4.89 35.41 41.60
CA GLU A 591 6.34 35.43 41.44
C GLU A 591 6.76 35.93 40.04
N SER A 592 6.10 35.44 38.99
CA SER A 592 6.40 35.82 37.61
C SER A 592 6.08 37.30 37.33
N LEU A 593 4.99 37.81 37.89
CA LEU A 593 4.65 39.24 37.81
C LEU A 593 5.62 40.11 38.61
N ASP A 594 6.04 39.68 39.80
CA ASP A 594 7.05 40.39 40.59
C ASP A 594 8.39 40.46 39.84
N GLN A 595 8.78 39.39 39.14
CA GLN A 595 9.95 39.40 38.26
C GLN A 595 9.80 40.40 37.10
N LEU A 596 8.63 40.46 36.47
CA LEU A 596 8.33 41.44 35.42
C LEU A 596 8.42 42.89 35.94
N TYR A 597 7.86 43.17 37.12
CA TYR A 597 7.83 44.51 37.70
C TYR A 597 9.20 45.00 38.18
N ARG A 598 10.11 44.08 38.53
CA ARG A 598 11.52 44.41 38.87
C ARG A 598 12.34 44.88 37.67
N LEU A 599 11.89 44.62 36.43
CA LEU A 599 12.58 45.12 35.25
C LEU A 599 12.47 46.65 35.18
N ILE A 600 13.58 47.31 34.86
CA ILE A 600 13.65 48.77 34.77
C ILE A 600 13.01 49.21 33.45
N GLY A 601 12.01 50.11 33.52
CA GLY A 601 11.28 50.62 32.35
C GLY A 601 10.22 49.65 31.81
N MET A 602 9.90 49.75 30.51
CA MET A 602 8.93 48.89 29.79
C MET A 602 7.48 48.98 30.32
N GLU A 603 7.07 50.13 30.83
CA GLU A 603 5.73 50.32 31.44
C GLU A 603 4.58 49.93 30.50
N ASN A 604 4.70 50.18 29.20
CA ASN A 604 3.70 49.76 28.21
C ASN A 604 3.57 48.22 28.14
N ILE A 605 4.69 47.49 28.22
CA ILE A 605 4.70 46.02 28.17
C ILE A 605 4.12 45.46 29.49
N LYS A 606 4.50 46.04 30.63
CA LYS A 606 3.95 45.67 31.94
C LYS A 606 2.43 45.86 32.00
N ALA A 607 1.94 46.97 31.44
CA ALA A 607 0.50 47.25 31.34
C ALA A 607 -0.22 46.23 30.45
N GLN A 608 0.32 45.94 29.25
CA GLN A 608 -0.25 44.95 28.32
C GLN A 608 -0.31 43.54 28.92
N ILE A 609 0.76 43.09 29.58
CA ILE A 609 0.80 41.77 30.23
C ILE A 609 -0.19 41.72 31.41
N SER A 610 -0.34 42.81 32.15
CA SER A 610 -1.31 42.87 33.25
C SER A 610 -2.76 42.85 32.76
N GLU A 611 -3.04 43.49 31.63
CA GLU A 611 -4.35 43.43 30.97
C GLU A 611 -4.66 42.02 30.48
N LEU A 612 -3.68 41.37 29.83
CA LEU A 612 -3.77 39.97 29.40
C LEU A 612 -4.09 39.03 30.56
N VAL A 613 -3.40 39.17 31.70
CA VAL A 613 -3.67 38.38 32.91
C VAL A 613 -5.10 38.55 33.41
N ARG A 614 -5.62 39.80 33.45
CA ARG A 614 -7.01 40.06 33.87
C ARG A 614 -8.03 39.46 32.91
N LEU A 615 -7.75 39.56 31.62
CA LEU A 615 -8.64 39.09 30.56
C LEU A 615 -8.71 37.56 30.53
N VAL A 616 -7.55 36.89 30.64
CA VAL A 616 -7.47 35.43 30.73
C VAL A 616 -8.21 34.91 31.97
N ARG A 617 -8.05 35.56 33.13
CA ARG A 617 -8.81 35.22 34.35
C ARG A 617 -10.32 35.35 34.14
N PHE A 618 -10.78 36.48 33.59
CA PHE A 618 -12.19 36.72 33.34
C PHE A 618 -12.81 35.66 32.39
N TYR A 619 -12.09 35.28 31.33
CA TYR A 619 -12.57 34.26 30.39
C TYR A 619 -12.61 32.86 31.01
N ARG A 620 -11.67 32.54 31.90
CA ARG A 620 -11.70 31.28 32.65
C ARG A 620 -12.83 31.24 33.67
N GLU A 621 -13.05 32.31 34.42
CA GLU A 621 -14.15 32.43 35.38
C GLU A 621 -15.53 32.34 34.70
N THR A 622 -15.62 32.73 33.43
CA THR A 622 -16.84 32.64 32.60
C THR A 622 -16.93 31.38 31.75
N ASN A 623 -16.03 30.41 31.96
CA ASN A 623 -15.99 29.11 31.26
C ASN A 623 -15.89 29.23 29.72
N ARG A 624 -15.20 30.28 29.24
CA ARG A 624 -14.95 30.54 27.83
C ARG A 624 -13.53 30.10 27.44
N ASP A 625 -13.40 29.61 26.22
CA ASP A 625 -12.14 29.17 25.64
C ASP A 625 -11.18 30.36 25.47
N VAL A 626 -10.04 30.30 26.15
CA VAL A 626 -9.02 31.37 26.16
C VAL A 626 -8.13 31.28 24.91
N LEU A 627 -7.76 30.08 24.47
CA LEU A 627 -6.78 29.87 23.40
C LEU A 627 -7.33 30.26 22.02
N ASN A 628 -8.64 30.09 21.81
CA ASN A 628 -9.32 30.50 20.58
C ASN A 628 -9.92 31.92 20.64
N SER A 629 -9.99 32.54 21.83
CA SER A 629 -10.50 33.91 21.98
C SER A 629 -9.40 34.98 21.94
N PHE A 630 -8.12 34.59 22.07
CA PHE A 630 -6.99 35.51 22.07
C PHE A 630 -5.88 35.09 21.13
N PHE A 631 -5.30 36.07 20.43
CA PHE A 631 -4.06 35.90 19.69
C PHE A 631 -2.89 35.94 20.68
N LEU A 632 -2.44 34.77 21.14
CA LEU A 632 -1.30 34.65 22.07
C LEU A 632 0.06 34.68 21.37
N HIS A 633 0.07 34.67 20.04
CA HIS A 633 1.28 34.89 19.24
C HIS A 633 1.72 36.34 19.36
N THR A 634 2.88 36.55 19.99
CA THR A 634 3.40 37.88 20.31
C THR A 634 4.66 38.16 19.51
N VAL A 635 4.75 39.37 18.93
CA VAL A 635 5.95 39.87 18.26
C VAL A 635 6.61 40.93 19.14
N PHE A 636 7.85 40.69 19.57
CA PHE A 636 8.63 41.67 20.32
C PHE A 636 9.52 42.49 19.37
N ILE A 637 9.24 43.79 19.24
CA ILE A 637 10.00 44.70 18.38
C ILE A 637 10.85 45.63 19.25
N GLY A 638 12.16 45.67 19.00
CA GLY A 638 13.07 46.56 19.72
C GLY A 638 14.53 46.30 19.37
N ASN A 639 15.39 47.27 19.68
CA ASN A 639 16.82 47.18 19.42
C ASN A 639 17.48 45.96 20.12
N PRO A 640 18.63 45.47 19.64
CA PRO A 640 19.38 44.42 20.34
C PRO A 640 19.67 44.79 21.80
N GLY A 641 19.61 43.82 22.70
CA GLY A 641 19.92 44.02 24.13
C GLY A 641 18.83 44.71 24.98
N THR A 642 17.63 44.98 24.44
CA THR A 642 16.54 45.62 25.19
C THR A 642 15.72 44.67 26.08
N GLY A 643 16.16 43.41 26.27
CA GLY A 643 15.49 42.45 27.17
C GLY A 643 14.34 41.63 26.57
N LYS A 644 14.22 41.54 25.23
CA LYS A 644 13.14 40.79 24.53
C LYS A 644 13.04 39.33 25.00
N THR A 645 14.17 38.61 24.99
CA THR A 645 14.25 37.22 25.45
C THR A 645 13.89 37.08 26.94
N THR A 646 14.30 38.04 27.78
CA THR A 646 13.99 38.05 29.21
C THR A 646 12.49 38.18 29.45
N VAL A 647 11.82 39.10 28.74
CA VAL A 647 10.37 39.27 28.82
C VAL A 647 9.64 38.03 28.28
N ALA A 648 10.11 37.42 27.20
CA ALA A 648 9.52 36.20 26.64
C ALA A 648 9.56 35.01 27.63
N ARG A 649 10.68 34.86 28.37
CA ARG A 649 10.81 33.84 29.43
C ARG A 649 9.82 34.07 30.57
N ILE A 650 9.67 35.32 31.01
CA ILE A 650 8.71 35.67 32.07
C ILE A 650 7.27 35.45 31.58
N LEU A 651 6.96 35.85 30.34
CA LEU A 651 5.64 35.64 29.73
C LEU A 651 5.30 34.15 29.62
N THR A 652 6.29 33.29 29.34
CA THR A 652 6.11 31.83 29.33
C THR A 652 5.69 31.29 30.70
N GLN A 653 6.29 31.79 31.79
CA GLN A 653 5.88 31.42 33.16
C GLN A 653 4.49 31.97 33.52
N ILE A 654 4.15 33.16 33.02
CA ILE A 654 2.81 33.73 33.18
C ILE A 654 1.77 32.85 32.45
N TYR A 655 2.04 32.38 31.24
CA TYR A 655 1.13 31.48 30.52
C TYR A 655 0.97 30.12 31.19
N LYS A 656 2.06 29.54 31.71
CA LYS A 656 1.99 28.31 32.53
C LYS A 656 1.15 28.53 33.78
N SER A 657 1.44 29.58 34.55
CA SER A 657 0.74 29.86 35.81
C SER A 657 -0.74 30.20 35.60
N LEU A 658 -1.10 30.80 34.47
CA LEU A 658 -2.50 31.00 34.08
C LEU A 658 -3.18 29.73 33.56
N GLY A 659 -2.47 28.60 33.45
CA GLY A 659 -2.98 27.34 32.90
C GLY A 659 -3.31 27.40 31.41
N VAL A 660 -2.75 28.39 30.70
CA VAL A 660 -2.90 28.56 29.24
C VAL A 660 -2.00 27.57 28.50
N LEU A 661 -0.85 27.23 29.09
CA LEU A 661 0.09 26.23 28.60
C LEU A 661 0.20 25.08 29.60
N GLU A 662 0.30 23.86 29.08
CA GLU A 662 0.48 22.63 29.87
C GLU A 662 1.86 22.59 30.54
N ARG A 663 2.87 23.12 29.85
CA ARG A 663 4.27 23.16 30.24
C ARG A 663 4.76 24.61 30.16
N GLY A 664 5.69 25.00 31.03
CA GLY A 664 6.29 26.35 31.01
C GLY A 664 7.74 26.33 30.58
N HIS A 665 8.08 25.43 29.65
CA HIS A 665 9.37 25.48 28.98
C HIS A 665 9.28 26.43 27.79
N MET A 666 10.40 27.07 27.48
CA MET A 666 10.57 27.92 26.31
C MET A 666 11.65 27.28 25.44
N VAL A 667 11.33 26.98 24.20
CA VAL A 667 12.29 26.55 23.18
C VAL A 667 12.71 27.80 22.42
N GLU A 668 13.97 28.17 22.59
CA GLU A 668 14.56 29.33 21.93
C GLU A 668 15.27 28.88 20.66
N THR A 669 14.97 29.55 19.56
CA THR A 669 15.56 29.25 18.25
C THR A 669 15.77 30.55 17.49
N ASP A 670 16.79 30.58 16.64
CA ASP A 670 17.02 31.66 15.70
C ASP A 670 16.76 31.17 14.27
N ARG A 671 17.07 32.01 13.27
CA ARG A 671 17.05 31.62 11.86
C ARG A 671 17.80 30.31 11.60
N GLN A 672 18.96 30.07 12.22
CA GLN A 672 19.76 28.87 12.00
C GLN A 672 19.12 27.62 12.62
N GLY A 673 18.41 27.79 13.74
CA GLY A 673 17.69 26.71 14.40
C GLY A 673 16.42 26.27 13.67
N LEU A 674 15.76 27.17 12.92
CA LEU A 674 14.57 26.84 12.11
C LEU A 674 14.90 26.46 10.67
N VAL A 675 15.87 27.16 10.07
CA VAL A 675 16.24 26.99 8.68
C VAL A 675 17.44 26.05 8.60
N ALA A 676 17.28 24.91 7.93
CA ALA A 676 18.39 24.01 7.66
C ALA A 676 19.34 24.64 6.62
N GLY A 677 20.63 24.31 6.70
CA GLY A 677 21.61 24.75 5.69
C GLY A 677 21.38 24.13 4.30
N HIS A 678 20.47 23.16 4.19
CA HIS A 678 20.11 22.41 3.00
C HIS A 678 18.59 22.49 2.76
N VAL A 679 18.18 22.67 1.50
CA VAL A 679 16.77 22.77 1.10
C VAL A 679 16.10 21.40 1.32
N GLY A 680 14.83 21.37 1.71
CA GLY A 680 14.08 20.12 2.00
C GLY A 680 14.12 19.67 3.46
N GLN A 681 15.16 20.04 4.23
CA GLN A 681 15.24 19.71 5.67
C GLN A 681 14.66 20.78 6.59
N THR A 682 14.40 21.99 6.08
CA THR A 682 13.79 23.08 6.87
C THR A 682 12.42 22.71 7.41
N ALA A 683 11.60 21.99 6.64
CA ALA A 683 10.27 21.55 7.10
C ALA A 683 10.39 20.58 8.28
N ILE A 684 11.30 19.61 8.20
CA ILE A 684 11.58 18.64 9.27
C ILE A 684 12.15 19.35 10.49
N LYS A 685 13.16 20.20 10.32
CA LYS A 685 13.81 20.93 11.41
C LYS A 685 12.88 21.93 12.10
N THR A 686 12.01 22.60 11.33
CA THR A 686 10.97 23.48 11.87
C THR A 686 9.91 22.66 12.61
N ALA A 687 9.48 21.53 12.06
CA ALA A 687 8.53 20.63 12.72
C ALA A 687 9.11 20.08 14.04
N GLU A 688 10.36 19.63 14.06
CA GLU A 688 11.05 19.19 15.27
C GLU A 688 11.10 20.30 16.33
N ARG A 689 11.39 21.55 15.93
CA ARG A 689 11.39 22.68 16.87
C ARG A 689 10.01 23.06 17.39
N ILE A 690 8.98 22.90 16.56
CA ILE A 690 7.59 23.07 16.98
C ILE A 690 7.21 21.94 17.95
N ASP A 691 7.54 20.70 17.64
CA ASP A 691 7.27 19.52 18.46
C ASP A 691 7.97 19.61 19.82
N GLU A 692 9.22 20.06 19.87
CA GLU A 692 9.95 20.36 21.11
C GLU A 692 9.24 21.44 21.95
N ALA A 693 8.64 22.43 21.29
CA ALA A 693 7.93 23.53 21.93
C ALA A 693 6.48 23.18 22.32
N MET A 694 5.95 22.03 21.90
CA MET A 694 4.57 21.65 22.18
C MET A 694 4.29 21.60 23.69
N GLY A 695 3.16 22.21 24.06
CA GLY A 695 2.78 22.43 25.45
C GLY A 695 3.49 23.61 26.12
N GLY A 696 4.49 24.24 25.50
CA GLY A 696 5.25 25.40 26.00
C GLY A 696 5.24 26.59 25.01
N VAL A 697 6.34 27.36 24.97
CA VAL A 697 6.50 28.51 24.05
C VAL A 697 7.66 28.28 23.09
N LEU A 698 7.43 28.48 21.79
CA LEU A 698 8.49 28.62 20.79
C LEU A 698 8.85 30.12 20.68
N PHE A 699 10.06 30.48 21.12
CA PHE A 699 10.60 31.83 20.96
C PHE A 699 11.56 31.86 19.79
N ILE A 700 11.23 32.67 18.77
CA ILE A 700 12.06 32.84 17.58
C ILE A 700 12.78 34.18 17.71
N ASP A 701 14.07 34.14 17.99
CA ASP A 701 14.92 35.34 17.99
C ASP A 701 15.37 35.64 16.56
N GLU A 702 15.39 36.92 16.19
CA GLU A 702 15.67 37.37 14.82
C GLU A 702 14.82 36.65 13.74
N ALA A 703 13.53 36.45 14.04
CA ALA A 703 12.51 35.99 13.08
C ALA A 703 12.40 36.96 11.90
#